data_AF-A0A661UHX0-F1
#
_entry.id   AF-A0A661UHX0-F1
#
_cell.length_a   1.000
_cell.length_b   1.000
_cell.length_c   1.000
_cell.angle_alpha   90.00
_cell.angle_beta   90.00
_cell.angle_gamma   90.00
#
_symmetry.space_group_name_H-M   'P 1'
#
loop_
_entity.id
_entity.type
_entity.pdbx_description
1 polymer ?
#
loop_
_entity_poly.entity_id
_entity_poly.type
_entity_poly.pdbx_seq_one_letter_code
_entity_poly.pdbx_strand_id
1 'polypeptide(L)'
;PDYPENPRNEEEKKIKATFDKIKGSAVNPVLREGNSDRRVPPPVKNYAKKNPHFMGKWSPNSKSHVSHMTSGDLASNEKAKTITKDTAGNCKIEFVTPQGEVTVLKDKLPLIKGEIIDGTVMSNKALRKFLEGLIEEAKKEDVLFSVHLKATMMKVSDPIIFGHVVSVFFKDVFEKHAKIFDELGIVASNGLGDLYEKIKALPEAKRKEIESDINDVYKVRPKLAMVDSNKGITNLHVPSDVIIDASMPAAIRNSGKMWGPDGELHDTLFVIPDSSYAGVYKEVIECCKKEGELDPKTIGNIPNVGLMAQKAEEYGSHDKTFLCPGDGKVVVTSESGSTIMVHEVEKDDIWRMCQVKDLPIRDWVKLAVDRARKTGAPAVFWLNPFRAHDRELIKKVNRYLKKHDTEGLEIHIMTPIEATRFSLKRMKNGEDTISVTGNVLRDYLTDLFPILEVGTSAKMLSIVPLMKGGGLFETGAGGSAPKHVQQFTKENHLRWDSLGEFLALAASLEHLSDKTNNKKAKILAETLDKATERFLDKKRSPSVKVKELDNRGSHFFLTKYWAEALANQTEDSEMKFRFAKLAKYLNDNQEQILKELVEVQGKPVDLGGYYKPDDIKAAKAMRPSITFNTIFDLFITRSL
;
A
#
# COMPACT_ATOMS: atom_id res chain seq x y z
N PRO A 1 -7.92 20.69 24.52
CA PRO A 1 -9.37 20.43 24.52
C PRO A 1 -9.60 18.94 24.24
N ASP A 2 -10.69 18.36 24.74
CA ASP A 2 -11.10 17.01 24.39
C ASP A 2 -11.61 16.97 22.93
N TYR A 3 -11.62 15.79 22.32
CA TYR A 3 -12.14 15.59 20.97
C TYR A 3 -13.67 15.36 21.00
N PRO A 4 -14.50 16.23 20.39
CA PRO A 4 -15.96 16.07 20.41
C PRO A 4 -16.40 15.15 19.27
N GLU A 5 -16.85 13.94 19.59
CA GLU A 5 -17.34 12.96 18.61
C GLU A 5 -18.61 13.45 17.90
N ASN A 6 -19.57 13.95 18.68
CA ASN A 6 -20.87 14.46 18.22
C ASN A 6 -21.01 15.94 18.58
N PRO A 7 -20.49 16.86 17.75
CA PRO A 7 -20.42 18.27 18.09
C PRO A 7 -21.83 18.89 18.15
N ARG A 8 -22.19 19.47 19.30
CA ARG A 8 -23.52 20.03 19.59
C ARG A 8 -23.64 21.52 19.34
N ASN A 9 -22.51 22.20 19.19
CA ASN A 9 -22.43 23.64 19.00
C ASN A 9 -21.29 24.02 18.03
N GLU A 10 -21.23 25.29 17.63
CA GLU A 10 -20.24 25.78 16.67
C GLU A 10 -18.80 25.68 17.17
N GLU A 11 -18.56 25.79 18.47
CA GLU A 11 -17.22 25.66 19.04
C GLU A 11 -16.72 24.22 18.97
N GLU A 12 -17.56 23.25 19.34
CA GLU A 12 -17.26 21.82 19.18
C GLU A 12 -17.05 21.44 17.72
N LYS A 13 -17.82 22.02 16.78
CA LYS A 13 -17.59 21.82 15.33
C LYS A 13 -16.21 22.32 14.91
N LYS A 14 -15.75 23.47 15.40
CA LYS A 14 -14.41 24.02 15.13
C LYS A 14 -13.30 23.16 15.75
N ILE A 15 -13.46 22.73 17.01
CA ILE A 15 -12.52 21.82 17.69
C ILE A 15 -12.42 20.51 16.91
N LYS A 16 -13.55 19.91 16.55
CA LYS A 16 -13.61 18.69 15.72
C LYS A 16 -12.90 18.89 14.39
N ALA A 17 -13.20 19.98 13.68
CA ALA A 17 -12.57 20.30 12.41
C ALA A 17 -11.04 20.48 12.53
N THR A 18 -10.54 20.92 13.68
CA THR A 18 -9.10 21.06 13.93
C THR A 18 -8.45 19.70 14.16
N PHE A 19 -9.02 18.85 15.02
CA PHE A 19 -8.54 17.47 15.20
C PHE A 19 -8.65 16.63 13.92
N ASP A 20 -9.70 16.83 13.13
CA ASP A 20 -9.93 16.13 11.88
C ASP A 20 -8.86 16.44 10.81
N LYS A 21 -8.13 17.56 10.94
CA LYS A 21 -6.93 17.85 10.12
C LYS A 21 -5.68 17.12 10.60
N ILE A 22 -5.61 16.73 11.87
CA ILE A 22 -4.44 16.10 12.51
C ILE A 22 -4.53 14.56 12.41
N LYS A 23 -5.74 14.00 12.58
CA LYS A 23 -5.95 12.54 12.55
C LYS A 23 -5.89 11.98 11.13
N GLY A 24 -5.65 10.67 11.02
CA GLY A 24 -5.51 9.98 9.73
C GLY A 24 -4.16 10.22 9.07
N SER A 25 -4.09 10.07 7.74
CA SER A 25 -2.85 10.26 6.97
C SER A 25 -2.57 11.75 6.72
N ALA A 26 -2.14 12.47 7.76
CA ALA A 26 -1.89 13.91 7.70
C ALA A 26 -0.47 14.27 7.20
N VAL A 27 0.52 13.39 7.43
CA VAL A 27 1.93 13.65 7.10
C VAL A 27 2.25 13.36 5.64
N ASN A 28 1.90 12.15 5.16
CA ASN A 28 2.28 11.71 3.81
C ASN A 28 1.84 12.66 2.70
N PRO A 29 0.60 13.21 2.70
CA PRO A 29 0.18 14.12 1.64
C PRO A 29 0.90 15.47 1.63
N VAL A 30 1.60 15.83 2.71
CA VAL A 30 2.42 17.04 2.79
C VAL A 30 3.85 16.78 2.33
N LEU A 31 4.42 15.61 2.66
CA LEU A 31 5.79 15.28 2.30
C LEU A 31 5.95 14.76 0.86
N ARG A 32 4.94 14.08 0.31
CA ARG A 32 4.97 13.47 -1.04
C ARG A 32 4.73 14.49 -2.16
N GLU A 33 5.59 15.50 -2.23
CA GLU A 33 5.66 16.51 -3.31
C GLU A 33 6.54 16.04 -4.49
N GLY A 34 6.46 14.75 -4.80
CA GLY A 34 7.22 14.06 -5.83
C GLY A 34 6.58 12.71 -6.18
N ASN A 35 6.99 12.13 -7.31
CA ASN A 35 6.53 10.82 -7.72
C ASN A 35 7.34 9.69 -7.07
N SER A 36 6.89 8.45 -7.21
CA SER A 36 7.47 7.29 -6.54
C SER A 36 8.50 6.58 -7.43
N ASP A 37 9.70 6.32 -6.90
CA ASP A 37 10.65 5.31 -7.40
C ASP A 37 10.74 4.19 -6.34
N ARG A 38 10.05 3.07 -6.59
CA ARG A 38 10.01 1.92 -5.68
C ARG A 38 10.62 0.68 -6.33
N ARG A 39 11.57 0.06 -5.63
CA ARG A 39 12.33 -1.08 -6.16
C ARG A 39 12.98 -1.92 -5.07
N VAL A 40 13.18 -3.21 -5.35
CA VAL A 40 13.98 -4.10 -4.49
C VAL A 40 15.45 -3.64 -4.60
N PRO A 41 16.12 -3.35 -3.48
CA PRO A 41 17.54 -3.01 -3.50
C PRO A 41 18.42 -4.25 -3.76
N PRO A 42 19.59 -4.10 -4.42
CA PRO A 42 20.45 -5.24 -4.77
C PRO A 42 20.81 -6.17 -3.60
N PRO A 43 21.18 -5.68 -2.39
CA PRO A 43 21.47 -6.55 -1.25
C PRO A 43 20.31 -7.50 -0.89
N VAL A 44 19.06 -7.02 -0.98
CA VAL A 44 17.88 -7.82 -0.64
C VAL A 44 17.59 -8.85 -1.74
N LYS A 45 17.73 -8.46 -3.02
CA LYS A 45 17.55 -9.40 -4.13
C LYS A 45 18.61 -10.50 -4.11
N ASN A 46 19.88 -10.14 -3.91
CA ASN A 46 20.99 -11.10 -3.82
C ASN A 46 20.77 -12.10 -2.67
N TYR A 47 20.33 -11.61 -1.51
CA TYR A 47 19.98 -12.47 -0.40
C TYR A 47 18.84 -13.43 -0.73
N ALA A 48 17.77 -12.95 -1.38
CA ALA A 48 16.64 -13.78 -1.78
C ALA A 48 17.03 -14.86 -2.79
N LYS A 49 17.97 -14.56 -3.71
CA LYS A 49 18.52 -15.57 -4.64
C LYS A 49 19.28 -16.69 -3.92
N LYS A 50 20.08 -16.33 -2.91
CA LYS A 50 20.84 -17.30 -2.08
C LYS A 50 19.93 -18.06 -1.10
N ASN A 51 18.86 -17.43 -0.63
CA ASN A 51 17.94 -17.92 0.41
C ASN A 51 16.49 -17.74 -0.06
N PRO A 52 16.02 -18.53 -1.04
CA PRO A 52 14.68 -18.38 -1.59
C PRO A 52 13.63 -18.60 -0.51
N HIS A 53 12.64 -17.71 -0.48
CA HIS A 53 11.49 -17.85 0.40
C HIS A 53 10.51 -18.87 -0.17
N PHE A 54 9.58 -19.35 0.66
CA PHE A 54 8.53 -20.26 0.23
C PHE A 54 7.64 -19.64 -0.84
N MET A 55 7.46 -20.36 -1.95
CA MET A 55 6.47 -20.13 -3.00
C MET A 55 5.64 -21.41 -3.14
N GLY A 56 4.32 -21.28 -2.99
CA GLY A 56 3.39 -22.41 -3.09
C GLY A 56 3.29 -22.94 -4.51
N LYS A 57 3.19 -24.26 -4.65
CA LYS A 57 3.12 -24.95 -5.94
C LYS A 57 1.80 -24.66 -6.64
N TRP A 58 1.89 -24.18 -7.88
CA TRP A 58 0.70 -23.93 -8.69
C TRP A 58 0.27 -25.16 -9.49
N SER A 59 -1.03 -25.44 -9.48
CA SER A 59 -1.65 -26.49 -10.29
C SER A 59 -2.35 -25.87 -11.50
N PRO A 60 -2.18 -26.43 -12.72
CA PRO A 60 -2.94 -26.00 -13.89
C PRO A 60 -4.45 -26.25 -13.73
N ASN A 61 -4.85 -27.13 -12.80
CA ASN A 61 -6.24 -27.44 -12.48
C ASN A 61 -6.79 -26.58 -11.32
N SER A 62 -6.06 -25.57 -10.85
CA SER A 62 -6.57 -24.67 -9.80
C SER A 62 -7.82 -23.94 -10.29
N LYS A 63 -8.87 -23.98 -9.47
CA LYS A 63 -10.13 -23.27 -9.71
C LYS A 63 -10.05 -21.80 -9.31
N SER A 64 -8.98 -21.39 -8.62
CA SER A 64 -8.85 -20.02 -8.12
C SER A 64 -8.83 -19.00 -9.25
N HIS A 65 -9.64 -17.96 -9.17
CA HIS A 65 -9.72 -16.96 -10.22
C HIS A 65 -10.22 -15.62 -9.70
N VAL A 66 -9.90 -14.55 -10.42
CA VAL A 66 -10.39 -13.19 -10.12
C VAL A 66 -11.64 -12.93 -10.93
N SER A 67 -12.67 -12.41 -10.25
CA SER A 67 -13.92 -11.98 -10.86
C SER A 67 -14.17 -10.50 -10.59
N HIS A 68 -14.52 -9.78 -11.65
CA HIS A 68 -14.80 -8.34 -11.65
C HIS A 68 -16.00 -8.05 -12.56
N MET A 69 -16.63 -6.89 -12.37
CA MET A 69 -17.75 -6.46 -13.22
C MET A 69 -17.29 -6.24 -14.66
N THR A 70 -18.19 -6.42 -15.62
CA THR A 70 -17.95 -6.16 -17.05
C THR A 70 -18.66 -4.92 -17.56
N SER A 71 -19.58 -4.36 -16.77
CA SER A 71 -20.30 -3.11 -17.03
C SER A 71 -20.88 -2.56 -15.73
N GLY A 72 -21.16 -1.27 -15.69
CA GLY A 72 -21.77 -0.61 -14.53
C GLY A 72 -20.80 -0.33 -13.37
N ASP A 73 -19.50 -0.56 -13.56
CA ASP A 73 -18.45 -0.23 -12.61
C ASP A 73 -17.79 1.13 -12.92
N LEU A 74 -16.80 1.52 -12.13
CA LEU A 74 -16.13 2.82 -12.30
C LEU A 74 -15.32 2.84 -13.61
N ALA A 75 -14.71 1.72 -14.00
CA ALA A 75 -13.94 1.65 -15.24
C ALA A 75 -14.82 1.85 -16.49
N SER A 76 -15.97 1.19 -16.57
CA SER A 76 -16.85 1.20 -17.75
C SER A 76 -17.62 2.50 -17.92
N ASN A 77 -17.90 3.22 -16.82
CA ASN A 77 -18.67 4.47 -16.85
C ASN A 77 -17.80 5.75 -16.89
N GLU A 78 -16.48 5.61 -16.94
CA GLU A 78 -15.55 6.73 -16.80
C GLU A 78 -15.62 7.73 -17.97
N LYS A 79 -15.68 9.01 -17.62
CA LYS A 79 -15.49 10.14 -18.54
C LYS A 79 -14.35 11.01 -18.02
N ALA A 80 -13.46 11.44 -18.90
CA ALA A 80 -12.32 12.27 -18.53
C ALA A 80 -12.06 13.39 -19.53
N LYS A 81 -11.39 14.44 -19.07
CA LYS A 81 -11.03 15.61 -19.89
C LYS A 81 -9.81 16.32 -19.34
N THR A 82 -8.90 16.74 -20.21
CA THR A 82 -7.88 17.74 -19.88
C THR A 82 -8.50 19.14 -19.81
N ILE A 83 -8.30 19.84 -18.69
CA ILE A 83 -8.82 21.18 -18.44
C ILE A 83 -8.15 22.21 -19.35
N THR A 84 -8.98 23.01 -20.03
CA THR A 84 -8.54 24.11 -20.90
C THR A 84 -8.46 25.42 -20.12
N LYS A 85 -8.05 26.51 -20.78
CA LYS A 85 -8.10 27.84 -20.15
C LYS A 85 -9.54 28.23 -19.78
N ASP A 86 -10.51 27.88 -20.62
CA ASP A 86 -11.91 28.31 -20.49
C ASP A 86 -12.70 27.51 -19.44
N THR A 87 -12.15 26.36 -19.01
CA THR A 87 -12.73 25.46 -18.00
C THR A 87 -11.89 25.40 -16.72
N ALA A 88 -10.80 26.17 -16.64
CA ALA A 88 -10.04 26.38 -15.41
C ALA A 88 -10.77 27.35 -14.47
N GLY A 89 -10.43 27.31 -13.18
CA GLY A 89 -11.15 28.04 -12.13
C GLY A 89 -11.87 27.09 -11.18
N ASN A 90 -12.78 27.61 -10.35
CA ASN A 90 -13.54 26.75 -9.45
C ASN A 90 -14.67 26.05 -10.21
N CYS A 91 -14.66 24.73 -10.23
CA CYS A 91 -15.82 23.96 -10.69
C CYS A 91 -16.76 23.66 -9.53
N LYS A 92 -18.01 23.36 -9.89
CA LYS A 92 -19.07 22.90 -8.98
C LYS A 92 -19.53 21.50 -9.39
N ILE A 93 -19.86 20.68 -8.40
CA ILE A 93 -20.46 19.34 -8.58
C ILE A 93 -21.88 19.36 -8.00
N GLU A 94 -22.86 19.07 -8.85
CA GLU A 94 -24.29 19.17 -8.53
C GLU A 94 -25.02 17.88 -8.89
N PHE A 95 -25.94 17.47 -8.04
CA PHE A 95 -26.95 16.46 -8.36
C PHE A 95 -28.23 17.17 -8.81
N VAL A 96 -28.81 16.71 -9.92
CA VAL A 96 -30.03 17.28 -10.50
C VAL A 96 -31.06 16.17 -10.66
N THR A 97 -32.24 16.34 -10.06
CA THR A 97 -33.35 15.39 -10.17
C THR A 97 -33.98 15.42 -11.57
N PRO A 98 -34.77 14.41 -11.96
CA PRO A 98 -35.56 14.44 -13.20
C PRO A 98 -36.52 15.64 -13.28
N GLN A 99 -36.94 16.19 -12.14
CA GLN A 99 -37.79 17.38 -12.01
C GLN A 99 -37.00 18.69 -12.11
N GLY A 100 -35.66 18.63 -12.14
CA GLY A 100 -34.78 19.80 -12.25
C GLY A 100 -34.36 20.42 -10.92
N GLU A 101 -34.67 19.80 -9.77
CA GLU A 101 -34.20 20.27 -8.46
C GLU A 101 -32.71 20.01 -8.31
N VAL A 102 -31.97 20.98 -7.76
CA VAL A 102 -30.50 20.96 -7.68
C VAL A 102 -30.04 20.82 -6.23
N THR A 103 -29.18 19.84 -5.97
CA THR A 103 -28.44 19.68 -4.72
C THR A 103 -26.95 19.84 -4.98
N VAL A 104 -26.30 20.79 -4.32
CA VAL A 104 -24.85 21.00 -4.45
C VAL A 104 -24.12 19.93 -3.64
N LEU A 105 -23.39 19.04 -4.32
CA LEU A 105 -22.54 18.03 -3.68
C LEU A 105 -21.18 18.64 -3.30
N LYS A 106 -20.65 19.54 -4.12
CA LYS A 106 -19.42 20.30 -3.86
C LYS A 106 -19.45 21.67 -4.52
N ASP A 107 -19.43 22.72 -3.70
CA ASP A 107 -19.59 24.11 -4.19
C ASP A 107 -18.36 24.64 -4.94
N LYS A 108 -17.15 24.42 -4.38
CA LYS A 108 -15.90 24.94 -4.94
C LYS A 108 -14.83 23.87 -4.96
N LEU A 109 -14.38 23.55 -6.17
CA LEU A 109 -13.19 22.73 -6.38
C LEU A 109 -12.29 23.41 -7.42
N PRO A 110 -11.07 23.85 -7.04
CA PRO A 110 -10.18 24.52 -7.96
C PRO A 110 -9.62 23.54 -9.00
N LEU A 111 -9.73 23.93 -10.27
CA LEU A 111 -9.14 23.25 -11.41
C LEU A 111 -8.09 24.15 -12.09
N ILE A 112 -6.94 23.60 -12.44
CA ILE A 112 -5.89 24.33 -13.16
C ILE A 112 -5.79 23.92 -14.63
N LYS A 113 -5.41 24.85 -15.50
CA LYS A 113 -5.17 24.56 -16.93
C LYS A 113 -4.19 23.41 -17.08
N GLY A 114 -4.58 22.42 -17.88
CA GLY A 114 -3.76 21.27 -18.24
C GLY A 114 -3.83 20.12 -17.25
N GLU A 115 -4.49 20.24 -16.10
CA GLU A 115 -4.80 19.05 -15.29
C GLU A 115 -5.82 18.16 -16.01
N ILE A 116 -5.81 16.87 -15.69
CA ILE A 116 -6.86 15.93 -16.11
C ILE A 116 -7.83 15.79 -14.96
N ILE A 117 -9.11 15.82 -15.28
CA ILE A 117 -10.16 15.35 -14.37
C ILE A 117 -10.90 14.19 -15.01
N ASP A 118 -11.37 13.29 -14.17
CA ASP A 118 -12.18 12.14 -14.52
C ASP A 118 -13.34 12.03 -13.54
N GLY A 119 -14.53 11.75 -14.04
CA GLY A 119 -15.72 11.46 -13.26
C GLY A 119 -16.29 10.12 -13.70
N THR A 120 -16.85 9.39 -12.75
CA THR A 120 -17.38 8.05 -13.00
C THR A 120 -18.41 7.65 -11.94
N VAL A 121 -19.16 6.59 -12.21
CA VAL A 121 -20.20 6.03 -11.35
C VAL A 121 -20.12 4.51 -11.30
N MET A 122 -20.24 3.94 -10.10
CA MET A 122 -20.53 2.52 -9.91
C MET A 122 -22.02 2.36 -9.62
N SER A 123 -22.70 1.62 -10.50
CA SER A 123 -24.12 1.29 -10.34
C SER A 123 -24.30 0.28 -9.22
N ASN A 124 -25.11 0.62 -8.23
CA ASN A 124 -25.40 -0.30 -7.13
C ASN A 124 -26.19 -1.53 -7.58
N LYS A 125 -27.09 -1.39 -8.57
CA LYS A 125 -27.90 -2.48 -9.11
C LYS A 125 -27.00 -3.47 -9.84
N ALA A 126 -26.09 -2.95 -10.68
CA ALA A 126 -25.11 -3.77 -11.37
C ALA A 126 -24.19 -4.49 -10.38
N LEU A 127 -23.70 -3.78 -9.35
CA LEU A 127 -22.85 -4.36 -8.31
C LEU A 127 -23.58 -5.49 -7.56
N ARG A 128 -24.80 -5.24 -7.08
CA ARG A 128 -25.57 -6.24 -6.32
C ARG A 128 -25.88 -7.48 -7.17
N LYS A 129 -26.30 -7.29 -8.43
CA LYS A 129 -26.54 -8.40 -9.37
C LYS A 129 -25.27 -9.22 -9.64
N PHE A 130 -24.14 -8.54 -9.80
CA PHE A 130 -22.83 -9.19 -9.96
C PHE A 130 -22.47 -10.03 -8.73
N LEU A 131 -22.63 -9.47 -7.53
CA LEU A 131 -22.34 -10.16 -6.28
C LEU A 131 -23.25 -11.39 -6.07
N GLU A 132 -24.55 -11.28 -6.35
CA GLU A 132 -25.48 -12.41 -6.28
C GLU A 132 -25.05 -13.55 -7.21
N GLY A 133 -24.65 -13.22 -8.44
CA GLY A 133 -24.13 -14.20 -9.40
C GLY A 133 -22.87 -14.92 -8.90
N LEU A 134 -21.91 -14.16 -8.37
CA LEU A 134 -20.64 -14.73 -7.89
C LEU A 134 -20.79 -15.59 -6.63
N ILE A 135 -21.76 -15.28 -5.77
CA ILE A 135 -22.05 -16.09 -4.59
C ILE A 135 -22.57 -17.48 -5.01
N GLU A 136 -23.46 -17.54 -6.01
CA GLU A 136 -23.94 -18.82 -6.56
C GLU A 136 -22.85 -19.56 -7.33
N GLU A 137 -21.99 -18.84 -8.06
CA GLU A 137 -20.83 -19.40 -8.77
C GLU A 137 -19.86 -20.06 -7.79
N ALA A 138 -19.40 -19.34 -6.76
CA ALA A 138 -18.48 -19.88 -5.76
C ALA A 138 -19.04 -21.14 -5.07
N LYS A 139 -20.35 -21.16 -4.82
CA LYS A 139 -21.04 -22.33 -4.25
C LYS A 139 -21.03 -23.51 -5.21
N LYS A 140 -21.36 -23.27 -6.48
CA LYS A 140 -21.40 -24.31 -7.52
C LYS A 140 -20.01 -24.91 -7.78
N GLU A 141 -18.97 -24.09 -7.74
CA GLU A 141 -17.60 -24.52 -8.00
C GLU A 141 -16.91 -25.14 -6.77
N ASP A 142 -17.53 -25.03 -5.60
CA ASP A 142 -16.98 -25.43 -4.29
C ASP A 142 -15.61 -24.77 -4.03
N VAL A 143 -15.58 -23.45 -4.14
CA VAL A 143 -14.42 -22.60 -3.83
C VAL A 143 -14.78 -21.58 -2.75
N LEU A 144 -13.77 -21.06 -2.06
CA LEU A 144 -14.01 -19.97 -1.10
C LEU A 144 -14.47 -18.71 -1.84
N PHE A 145 -15.40 -17.99 -1.24
CA PHE A 145 -15.75 -16.63 -1.65
C PHE A 145 -14.92 -15.64 -0.84
N SER A 146 -14.16 -14.77 -1.51
CA SER A 146 -13.36 -13.72 -0.87
C SER A 146 -13.52 -12.38 -1.56
N VAL A 147 -13.38 -11.29 -0.79
CA VAL A 147 -13.54 -9.92 -1.25
C VAL A 147 -12.29 -9.12 -0.92
N HIS A 148 -11.76 -8.45 -1.95
CA HIS A 148 -10.49 -7.75 -1.88
C HIS A 148 -10.69 -6.28 -2.25
N LEU A 149 -10.69 -5.43 -1.23
CA LEU A 149 -10.92 -3.97 -1.35
C LEU A 149 -9.81 -3.21 -0.61
N LYS A 150 -9.87 -1.88 -0.60
CA LYS A 150 -8.91 -1.01 0.10
C LYS A 150 -9.62 -0.03 1.03
N ALA A 151 -10.52 -0.54 1.88
CA ALA A 151 -11.46 0.25 2.69
C ALA A 151 -10.81 1.30 3.64
N THR A 152 -9.57 1.07 4.08
CA THR A 152 -8.83 2.04 4.92
C THR A 152 -8.40 3.28 4.15
N MET A 153 -7.98 3.10 2.90
CA MET A 153 -7.51 4.20 2.05
C MET A 153 -8.67 4.82 1.29
N MET A 154 -9.47 4.00 0.62
CA MET A 154 -10.69 4.41 -0.11
C MET A 154 -11.86 4.60 0.86
N LYS A 155 -11.69 5.49 1.84
CA LYS A 155 -12.54 5.67 3.03
C LYS A 155 -14.04 5.99 2.78
N VAL A 156 -14.45 6.21 1.53
CA VAL A 156 -15.86 6.46 1.17
C VAL A 156 -16.39 5.32 0.30
N SER A 157 -15.82 5.09 -0.87
CA SER A 157 -16.33 4.09 -1.83
C SER A 157 -16.28 2.67 -1.28
N ASP A 158 -15.13 2.24 -0.77
CA ASP A 158 -14.88 0.84 -0.50
C ASP A 158 -15.65 0.31 0.72
N PRO A 159 -15.85 1.08 1.81
CA PRO A 159 -16.80 0.69 2.86
C PRO A 159 -18.24 0.51 2.34
N ILE A 160 -18.69 1.32 1.37
CA ILE A 160 -20.03 1.19 0.77
C ILE A 160 -20.10 -0.09 -0.07
N ILE A 161 -19.10 -0.33 -0.92
CA ILE A 161 -18.99 -1.58 -1.72
C ILE A 161 -18.96 -2.80 -0.78
N PHE A 162 -18.18 -2.75 0.29
CA PHE A 162 -18.12 -3.81 1.30
C PHE A 162 -19.49 -4.03 1.97
N GLY A 163 -20.22 -2.95 2.29
CA GLY A 163 -21.58 -3.04 2.81
C GLY A 163 -22.57 -3.71 1.84
N HIS A 164 -22.42 -3.49 0.53
CA HIS A 164 -23.17 -4.23 -0.48
C HIS A 164 -22.84 -5.72 -0.47
N VAL A 165 -21.56 -6.10 -0.35
CA VAL A 165 -21.15 -7.50 -0.22
C VAL A 165 -21.80 -8.15 1.01
N VAL A 166 -21.69 -7.52 2.19
CA VAL A 166 -22.26 -8.04 3.44
C VAL A 166 -23.79 -8.17 3.33
N SER A 167 -24.48 -7.13 2.87
CA SER A 167 -25.94 -7.13 2.77
C SER A 167 -26.48 -8.06 1.70
N VAL A 168 -25.73 -8.36 0.63
CA VAL A 168 -26.12 -9.36 -0.37
C VAL A 168 -25.87 -10.78 0.14
N PHE A 169 -24.72 -11.03 0.79
CA PHE A 169 -24.39 -12.35 1.33
C PHE A 169 -25.36 -12.79 2.43
N PHE A 170 -25.69 -11.88 3.35
CA PHE A 170 -26.61 -12.10 4.48
C PHE A 170 -28.00 -11.49 4.26
N LYS A 171 -28.45 -11.42 3.00
CA LYS A 171 -29.71 -10.77 2.61
C LYS A 171 -30.88 -11.14 3.52
N ASP A 172 -31.11 -12.43 3.72
CA ASP A 172 -32.24 -12.93 4.51
C ASP A 172 -32.20 -12.46 5.97
N VAL A 173 -30.99 -12.32 6.55
CA VAL A 173 -30.80 -11.81 7.92
C VAL A 173 -31.09 -10.32 7.99
N PHE A 174 -30.55 -9.53 7.06
CA PHE A 174 -30.75 -8.08 7.01
C PHE A 174 -32.21 -7.72 6.73
N GLU A 175 -32.91 -8.47 5.88
CA GLU A 175 -34.33 -8.28 5.60
C GLU A 175 -35.20 -8.65 6.80
N LYS A 176 -34.96 -9.81 7.44
CA LYS A 176 -35.74 -10.28 8.59
C LYS A 176 -35.61 -9.37 9.82
N HIS A 177 -34.42 -8.81 10.07
CA HIS A 177 -34.12 -8.02 11.28
C HIS A 177 -33.96 -6.52 11.03
N ALA A 178 -34.35 -6.02 9.86
CA ALA A 178 -34.14 -4.63 9.43
C ALA A 178 -34.47 -3.58 10.51
N LYS A 179 -35.66 -3.67 11.10
CA LYS A 179 -36.10 -2.72 12.14
C LYS A 179 -35.18 -2.70 13.36
N ILE A 180 -34.72 -3.86 13.83
CA ILE A 180 -33.82 -3.97 14.99
C ILE A 180 -32.44 -3.45 14.64
N PHE A 181 -31.98 -3.72 13.41
CA PHE A 181 -30.70 -3.21 12.94
C PHE A 181 -30.71 -1.69 12.83
N ASP A 182 -31.80 -1.09 12.35
CA ASP A 182 -31.98 0.38 12.33
C ASP A 182 -31.98 0.97 13.75
N GLU A 183 -32.72 0.36 14.70
CA GLU A 183 -32.78 0.81 16.10
C GLU A 183 -31.41 0.75 16.81
N LEU A 184 -30.59 -0.26 16.48
CA LEU A 184 -29.22 -0.39 17.01
C LEU A 184 -28.17 0.40 16.21
N GLY A 185 -28.57 1.03 15.09
CA GLY A 185 -27.65 1.71 14.17
C GLY A 185 -26.62 0.78 13.55
N ILE A 186 -26.97 -0.48 13.28
CA ILE A 186 -26.13 -1.46 12.59
C ILE A 186 -26.06 -1.08 11.11
N VAL A 187 -24.84 -0.93 10.58
CA VAL A 187 -24.62 -0.58 9.17
C VAL A 187 -23.70 -1.63 8.53
N ALA A 188 -24.16 -2.23 7.43
CA ALA A 188 -23.42 -3.31 6.75
C ALA A 188 -21.99 -2.91 6.33
N SER A 189 -21.73 -1.63 6.07
CA SER A 189 -20.39 -1.10 5.73
C SER A 189 -19.36 -1.26 6.83
N ASN A 190 -19.79 -1.47 8.08
CA ASN A 190 -18.88 -1.72 9.21
C ASN A 190 -18.53 -3.21 9.37
N GLY A 191 -19.19 -4.10 8.63
CA GLY A 191 -18.98 -5.55 8.68
C GLY A 191 -19.71 -6.27 9.83
N LEU A 192 -19.61 -7.60 9.83
CA LEU A 192 -20.26 -8.45 10.82
C LEU A 192 -19.73 -8.22 12.25
N GLY A 193 -18.49 -7.77 12.41
CA GLY A 193 -17.94 -7.47 13.72
C GLY A 193 -18.76 -6.41 14.47
N ASP A 194 -19.13 -5.33 13.78
CA ASP A 194 -20.00 -4.27 14.33
C ASP A 194 -21.40 -4.80 14.66
N LEU A 195 -21.95 -5.65 13.79
CA LEU A 195 -23.24 -6.32 14.04
C LEU A 195 -23.18 -7.16 15.32
N TYR A 196 -22.20 -8.07 15.43
CA TYR A 196 -22.03 -8.94 16.60
C TYR A 196 -21.81 -8.15 17.90
N GLU A 197 -21.07 -7.03 17.86
CA GLU A 197 -20.91 -6.17 19.04
C GLU A 197 -22.23 -5.50 19.45
N LYS A 198 -22.99 -4.95 18.50
CA LYS A 198 -24.24 -4.22 18.80
C LYS A 198 -25.36 -5.11 19.29
N ILE A 199 -25.50 -6.33 18.76
CA ILE A 199 -26.56 -7.25 19.21
C ILE A 199 -26.35 -7.76 20.64
N LYS A 200 -25.18 -7.54 21.27
CA LYS A 200 -24.96 -7.85 22.70
C LYS A 200 -25.86 -7.03 23.63
N ALA A 201 -26.34 -5.88 23.18
CA ALA A 201 -27.27 -5.05 23.93
C ALA A 201 -28.71 -5.62 23.94
N LEU A 202 -29.02 -6.60 23.10
CA LEU A 202 -30.35 -7.21 23.01
C LEU A 202 -30.57 -8.27 24.10
N PRO A 203 -31.84 -8.57 24.45
CA PRO A 203 -32.17 -9.76 25.22
C PRO A 203 -31.62 -11.04 24.58
N GLU A 204 -31.15 -11.97 25.40
CA GLU A 204 -30.44 -13.18 24.95
C GLU A 204 -31.21 -13.98 23.90
N ALA A 205 -32.54 -14.12 24.05
CA ALA A 205 -33.38 -14.83 23.08
C ALA A 205 -33.31 -14.20 21.69
N LYS A 206 -33.38 -12.86 21.59
CA LYS A 206 -33.33 -12.16 20.31
C LYS A 206 -31.93 -12.18 19.71
N ARG A 207 -30.89 -12.04 20.55
CA ARG A 207 -29.50 -12.19 20.12
C ARG A 207 -29.25 -13.57 19.51
N LYS A 208 -29.67 -14.65 20.20
CA LYS A 208 -29.54 -16.04 19.72
C LYS A 208 -30.32 -16.29 18.44
N GLU A 209 -31.49 -15.69 18.26
CA GLU A 209 -32.24 -15.77 17.01
C GLU A 209 -31.43 -15.20 15.84
N ILE A 210 -30.88 -13.99 15.99
CA ILE A 210 -30.05 -13.35 14.94
C ILE A 210 -28.79 -14.18 14.66
N GLU A 211 -28.08 -14.64 15.70
CA GLU A 211 -26.90 -15.51 15.56
C GLU A 211 -27.26 -16.84 14.85
N SER A 212 -28.42 -17.42 15.13
CA SER A 212 -28.90 -18.63 14.44
C SER A 212 -29.18 -18.37 12.97
N ASP A 213 -29.87 -17.27 12.63
CA ASP A 213 -30.17 -16.92 11.24
C ASP A 213 -28.88 -16.67 10.44
N ILE A 214 -27.86 -16.05 11.04
CA ILE A 214 -26.54 -15.89 10.41
C ILE A 214 -25.89 -17.27 10.17
N ASN A 215 -25.96 -18.17 11.15
CA ASN A 215 -25.43 -19.54 10.99
C ASN A 215 -26.17 -20.33 9.91
N ASP A 216 -27.46 -20.11 9.72
CA ASP A 216 -28.24 -20.75 8.67
C ASP A 216 -27.82 -20.25 7.28
N VAL A 217 -27.48 -18.96 7.13
CA VAL A 217 -26.88 -18.44 5.89
C VAL A 217 -25.57 -19.16 5.57
N TYR A 218 -24.68 -19.37 6.55
CA TYR A 218 -23.42 -20.08 6.32
C TYR A 218 -23.58 -21.53 5.85
N LYS A 219 -24.70 -22.20 6.18
CA LYS A 219 -24.98 -23.57 5.73
C LYS A 219 -25.39 -23.64 4.26
N VAL A 220 -25.97 -22.57 3.72
CA VAL A 220 -26.54 -22.55 2.36
C VAL A 220 -25.76 -21.71 1.37
N ARG A 221 -24.88 -20.81 1.82
CA ARG A 221 -23.99 -19.97 0.99
C ARG A 221 -22.60 -20.61 0.83
N PRO A 222 -21.78 -20.18 -0.14
CA PRO A 222 -20.40 -20.67 -0.24
C PRO A 222 -19.62 -20.34 1.04
N LYS A 223 -18.60 -21.15 1.32
CA LYS A 223 -17.68 -20.88 2.42
C LYS A 223 -16.93 -19.58 2.17
N LEU A 224 -16.76 -18.77 3.21
CA LEU A 224 -15.96 -17.55 3.13
C LEU A 224 -14.49 -17.83 3.42
N ALA A 225 -13.61 -17.03 2.82
CA ALA A 225 -12.23 -16.93 3.30
C ALA A 225 -12.19 -16.41 4.76
N MET A 226 -11.22 -16.90 5.53
CA MET A 226 -11.05 -16.59 6.95
C MET A 226 -9.83 -15.70 7.18
N VAL A 227 -9.99 -14.74 8.10
CA VAL A 227 -8.89 -13.95 8.67
C VAL A 227 -8.28 -14.69 9.86
N ASP A 228 -9.12 -15.28 10.71
CA ASP A 228 -8.72 -16.12 11.84
C ASP A 228 -9.77 -17.24 12.03
N SER A 229 -9.50 -18.42 11.47
CA SER A 229 -10.42 -19.57 11.50
C SER A 229 -10.71 -20.05 12.92
N ASN A 230 -9.72 -20.02 13.82
CA ASN A 230 -9.86 -20.43 15.22
C ASN A 230 -10.85 -19.57 16.01
N LYS A 231 -11.07 -18.32 15.57
CA LYS A 231 -12.00 -17.37 16.18
C LYS A 231 -13.26 -17.15 15.34
N GLY A 232 -13.41 -17.85 14.23
CA GLY A 232 -14.53 -17.64 13.31
C GLY A 232 -14.53 -16.28 12.59
N ILE A 233 -13.39 -15.57 12.55
CA ILE A 233 -13.31 -14.26 11.91
C ILE A 233 -13.19 -14.44 10.39
N THR A 234 -14.25 -14.13 9.67
CA THR A 234 -14.35 -14.23 8.20
C THR A 234 -13.84 -12.97 7.51
N ASN A 235 -13.62 -13.03 6.19
CA ASN A 235 -13.36 -11.88 5.32
C ASN A 235 -14.42 -10.75 5.45
N LEU A 236 -15.66 -11.08 5.81
CA LEU A 236 -16.77 -10.13 5.96
C LEU A 236 -16.92 -9.54 7.39
N HIS A 237 -15.99 -9.81 8.31
CA HIS A 237 -16.07 -9.32 9.68
C HIS A 237 -15.71 -7.84 9.81
N VAL A 238 -14.57 -7.41 9.24
CA VAL A 238 -14.10 -6.03 9.31
C VAL A 238 -13.60 -5.60 7.92
N PRO A 239 -14.05 -4.47 7.38
CA PRO A 239 -13.71 -4.03 6.02
C PRO A 239 -12.20 -3.79 5.80
N SER A 240 -11.45 -3.56 6.87
CA SER A 240 -10.02 -3.28 6.83
C SER A 240 -9.12 -4.50 7.00
N ASP A 241 -9.66 -5.70 7.28
CA ASP A 241 -8.82 -6.87 7.57
C ASP A 241 -8.17 -7.46 6.31
N VAL A 242 -8.90 -7.48 5.20
CA VAL A 242 -8.42 -8.03 3.91
C VAL A 242 -8.24 -6.89 2.91
N ILE A 243 -7.00 -6.42 2.79
CA ILE A 243 -6.64 -5.28 1.93
C ILE A 243 -6.03 -5.80 0.63
N ILE A 244 -6.59 -5.42 -0.53
CA ILE A 244 -6.32 -6.00 -1.85
C ILE A 244 -4.82 -6.09 -2.22
N ASP A 245 -4.07 -5.03 -1.98
CA ASP A 245 -2.64 -4.92 -2.30
C ASP A 245 -1.79 -5.93 -1.52
N ALA A 246 -2.14 -6.26 -0.29
CA ALA A 246 -1.43 -7.26 0.51
C ALA A 246 -2.02 -8.68 0.37
N SER A 247 -3.35 -8.78 0.33
CA SER A 247 -4.08 -10.05 0.33
C SER A 247 -3.97 -10.81 -0.99
N MET A 248 -4.03 -10.12 -2.14
CA MET A 248 -3.91 -10.78 -3.44
C MET A 248 -2.52 -11.38 -3.65
N PRO A 249 -1.39 -10.68 -3.39
CA PRO A 249 -0.07 -11.29 -3.49
C PRO A 249 0.14 -12.42 -2.48
N ALA A 250 -0.42 -12.31 -1.27
CA ALA A 250 -0.34 -13.37 -0.27
C ALA A 250 -1.07 -14.65 -0.75
N ALA A 251 -2.26 -14.51 -1.35
CA ALA A 251 -2.98 -15.64 -1.93
C ALA A 251 -2.22 -16.22 -3.12
N ILE A 252 -1.70 -15.38 -4.03
CA ILE A 252 -0.93 -15.82 -5.21
C ILE A 252 0.31 -16.61 -4.79
N ARG A 253 1.05 -16.10 -3.79
CA ARG A 253 2.21 -16.77 -3.22
C ARG A 253 1.85 -18.12 -2.57
N ASN A 254 0.66 -18.25 -2.00
CA ASN A 254 0.16 -19.48 -1.37
C ASN A 254 -0.62 -20.36 -2.34
N SER A 255 -0.12 -20.52 -3.57
CA SER A 255 -0.73 -21.40 -4.59
C SER A 255 -2.11 -20.94 -5.09
N GLY A 256 -2.43 -19.65 -4.96
CA GLY A 256 -3.75 -19.10 -5.28
C GLY A 256 -4.82 -19.45 -4.26
N LYS A 257 -4.44 -19.73 -3.00
CA LYS A 257 -5.37 -20.22 -1.96
C LYS A 257 -5.52 -19.24 -0.80
N MET A 258 -6.66 -19.35 -0.10
CA MET A 258 -6.92 -18.68 1.17
C MET A 258 -7.37 -19.69 2.23
N TRP A 259 -7.31 -19.30 3.50
CA TRP A 259 -7.73 -20.14 4.62
C TRP A 259 -9.24 -20.25 4.69
N GLY A 260 -9.76 -21.47 4.82
CA GLY A 260 -11.18 -21.76 5.00
C GLY A 260 -11.59 -21.91 6.46
N PRO A 261 -12.89 -22.14 6.73
CA PRO A 261 -13.42 -22.34 8.08
C PRO A 261 -12.84 -23.54 8.83
N ASP A 262 -12.34 -24.54 8.09
CA ASP A 262 -11.65 -25.72 8.63
C ASP A 262 -10.19 -25.45 9.02
N GLY A 263 -9.68 -24.26 8.77
CA GLY A 263 -8.30 -23.90 9.03
C GLY A 263 -7.32 -24.46 8.01
N GLU A 264 -7.78 -24.83 6.80
CA GLU A 264 -6.94 -25.31 5.70
C GLU A 264 -6.97 -24.37 4.49
N LEU A 265 -6.04 -24.53 3.55
CA LEU A 265 -5.94 -23.72 2.33
C LEU A 265 -6.80 -24.27 1.18
N HIS A 266 -7.68 -23.44 0.63
CA HIS A 266 -8.60 -23.81 -0.45
C HIS A 266 -8.50 -22.87 -1.66
N ASP A 267 -8.87 -23.40 -2.83
CA ASP A 267 -9.03 -22.56 -4.01
C ASP A 267 -10.14 -21.52 -3.77
N THR A 268 -10.00 -20.34 -4.38
CA THR A 268 -10.76 -19.16 -3.99
C THR A 268 -11.20 -18.34 -5.21
N LEU A 269 -12.46 -17.93 -5.22
CA LEU A 269 -13.01 -16.90 -6.10
C LEU A 269 -12.73 -15.53 -5.47
N PHE A 270 -11.79 -14.80 -6.07
CA PHE A 270 -11.34 -13.48 -5.62
C PHE A 270 -12.21 -12.38 -6.23
N VAL A 271 -13.14 -11.84 -5.44
CA VAL A 271 -14.03 -10.76 -5.86
C VAL A 271 -13.31 -9.41 -5.77
N ILE A 272 -13.10 -8.79 -6.93
CA ILE A 272 -12.60 -7.41 -7.07
C ILE A 272 -13.61 -6.70 -7.98
N PRO A 273 -14.63 -6.00 -7.41
CA PRO A 273 -15.78 -5.55 -8.20
C PRO A 273 -15.42 -4.64 -9.38
N ASP A 274 -14.56 -3.65 -9.16
CA ASP A 274 -14.16 -2.73 -10.23
C ASP A 274 -13.07 -3.32 -11.14
N SER A 275 -13.26 -3.19 -12.46
CA SER A 275 -12.40 -3.79 -13.47
C SER A 275 -11.16 -2.98 -13.81
N SER A 276 -10.97 -1.78 -13.27
CA SER A 276 -9.82 -0.92 -13.60
C SER A 276 -8.48 -1.62 -13.40
N TYR A 277 -8.37 -2.44 -12.35
CA TYR A 277 -7.12 -3.04 -11.89
C TYR A 277 -7.18 -4.56 -11.72
N ALA A 278 -8.38 -5.15 -11.65
CA ALA A 278 -8.58 -6.59 -11.41
C ALA A 278 -7.85 -7.48 -12.42
N GLY A 279 -7.76 -7.03 -13.68
CA GLY A 279 -7.11 -7.76 -14.77
C GLY A 279 -5.63 -8.06 -14.53
N VAL A 280 -4.92 -7.25 -13.72
CA VAL A 280 -3.51 -7.50 -13.37
C VAL A 280 -3.37 -8.78 -12.55
N TYR A 281 -4.15 -8.91 -11.48
CA TYR A 281 -4.09 -10.10 -10.63
C TYR A 281 -4.59 -11.35 -11.36
N LYS A 282 -5.64 -11.20 -12.19
CA LYS A 282 -6.12 -12.27 -13.07
C LYS A 282 -4.99 -12.82 -13.93
N GLU A 283 -4.22 -11.94 -14.57
CA GLU A 283 -3.14 -12.36 -15.46
C GLU A 283 -1.99 -13.07 -14.73
N VAL A 284 -1.65 -12.63 -13.52
CA VAL A 284 -0.63 -13.29 -12.70
C VAL A 284 -1.08 -14.70 -12.31
N ILE A 285 -2.35 -14.86 -11.89
CA ILE A 285 -2.93 -16.16 -11.56
C ILE A 285 -2.90 -17.09 -12.77
N GLU A 286 -3.36 -16.63 -13.93
CA GLU A 286 -3.36 -17.44 -15.15
C GLU A 286 -1.95 -17.81 -15.62
N CYS A 287 -0.99 -16.90 -15.48
CA CYS A 287 0.42 -17.17 -15.73
C CYS A 287 0.98 -18.26 -14.79
N CYS A 288 0.63 -18.22 -13.51
CA CYS A 288 1.07 -19.22 -12.53
C CYS A 288 0.40 -20.58 -12.74
N LYS A 289 -0.90 -20.64 -13.10
CA LYS A 289 -1.55 -21.89 -13.49
C LYS A 289 -0.88 -22.52 -14.71
N LYS A 290 -0.57 -21.71 -15.71
CA LYS A 290 -0.04 -22.18 -17.00
C LYS A 290 1.41 -22.65 -16.91
N GLU A 291 2.27 -21.92 -16.21
CA GLU A 291 3.72 -22.15 -16.26
C GLU A 291 4.33 -22.43 -14.87
N GLY A 292 3.51 -22.60 -13.84
CA GLY A 292 3.95 -22.88 -12.47
C GLY A 292 4.31 -21.62 -11.67
N GLU A 293 4.71 -21.84 -10.41
CA GLU A 293 5.16 -20.79 -9.50
C GLU A 293 6.44 -20.09 -9.99
N LEU A 294 6.66 -18.87 -9.50
CA LEU A 294 7.91 -18.14 -9.73
C LEU A 294 9.02 -18.69 -8.82
N ASP A 295 10.27 -18.74 -9.33
CA ASP A 295 11.45 -19.14 -8.56
C ASP A 295 12.29 -17.90 -8.15
N PRO A 296 12.28 -17.49 -6.87
CA PRO A 296 13.06 -16.34 -6.38
C PRO A 296 14.56 -16.41 -6.68
N LYS A 297 15.12 -17.59 -6.97
CA LYS A 297 16.53 -17.76 -7.36
C LYS A 297 16.85 -17.17 -8.73
N THR A 298 15.92 -17.28 -9.67
CA THR A 298 16.19 -17.04 -11.10
C THR A 298 15.42 -15.85 -11.65
N ILE A 299 14.28 -15.50 -11.07
CA ILE A 299 13.43 -14.43 -11.59
C ILE A 299 14.09 -13.04 -11.52
N GLY A 300 13.81 -12.23 -12.54
CA GLY A 300 14.16 -10.81 -12.63
C GLY A 300 13.34 -9.96 -11.66
N ASN A 301 13.42 -8.63 -11.85
CA ASN A 301 12.77 -7.64 -11.00
C ASN A 301 11.76 -6.80 -11.78
N ILE A 302 10.66 -6.43 -11.13
CA ILE A 302 9.70 -5.47 -11.67
C ILE A 302 9.63 -4.24 -10.76
N PRO A 303 10.57 -3.28 -10.90
CA PRO A 303 10.49 -2.00 -10.19
C PRO A 303 9.31 -1.16 -10.68
N ASN A 304 8.96 -0.13 -9.92
CA ASN A 304 7.85 0.76 -10.22
C ASN A 304 8.23 2.24 -10.19
N VAL A 305 7.82 2.96 -11.23
CA VAL A 305 7.76 4.42 -11.29
C VAL A 305 6.30 4.86 -11.22
N GLY A 306 5.88 5.39 -10.08
CA GLY A 306 4.48 5.65 -9.76
C GLY A 306 4.12 7.13 -9.74
N LEU A 307 3.10 7.50 -10.49
CA LEU A 307 2.48 8.83 -10.43
C LEU A 307 1.71 8.97 -9.11
N MET A 308 2.12 9.90 -8.25
CA MET A 308 1.45 10.10 -6.94
C MET A 308 1.46 11.53 -6.41
N ALA A 309 2.32 12.39 -6.95
CA ALA A 309 2.54 13.73 -6.41
C ALA A 309 1.23 14.53 -6.35
N GLN A 310 1.04 15.29 -5.26
CA GLN A 310 -0.11 16.17 -5.06
C GLN A 310 -1.48 15.46 -5.03
N LYS A 311 -1.52 14.24 -4.46
CA LYS A 311 -2.73 13.39 -4.35
C LYS A 311 -3.32 13.04 -5.71
N ALA A 312 -2.47 12.59 -6.64
CA ALA A 312 -2.90 12.21 -7.97
C ALA A 312 -3.98 11.11 -7.94
N GLU A 313 -4.98 11.26 -8.82
CA GLU A 313 -5.98 10.23 -9.14
C GLU A 313 -6.87 9.88 -7.93
N GLU A 314 -7.15 8.60 -7.68
CA GLU A 314 -8.10 8.15 -6.66
C GLU A 314 -7.73 8.57 -5.23
N TYR A 315 -6.44 8.72 -4.93
CA TYR A 315 -5.97 9.12 -3.61
C TYR A 315 -6.34 10.57 -3.27
N GLY A 316 -6.72 11.36 -4.28
CA GLY A 316 -7.28 12.68 -4.13
C GLY A 316 -8.81 12.72 -4.07
N SER A 317 -9.52 11.61 -4.31
CA SER A 317 -10.95 11.63 -4.64
C SER A 317 -11.90 11.68 -3.44
N HIS A 318 -11.42 11.48 -2.22
CA HIS A 318 -12.29 11.20 -1.07
C HIS A 318 -13.30 12.31 -0.77
N ASP A 319 -12.92 13.56 -0.98
CA ASP A 319 -13.79 14.73 -0.78
C ASP A 319 -14.64 15.07 -2.01
N LYS A 320 -14.64 14.17 -3.00
CA LYS A 320 -15.32 14.21 -4.29
C LYS A 320 -15.97 12.86 -4.63
N THR A 321 -16.24 12.05 -3.61
CA THR A 321 -16.92 10.76 -3.72
C THR A 321 -18.23 10.86 -2.95
N PHE A 322 -19.35 10.52 -3.59
CA PHE A 322 -20.68 10.71 -3.05
C PHE A 322 -21.54 9.48 -3.28
N LEU A 323 -22.37 9.16 -2.29
CA LEU A 323 -23.51 8.28 -2.48
C LEU A 323 -24.65 9.12 -3.09
N CYS A 324 -25.17 8.69 -4.24
CA CYS A 324 -26.19 9.44 -4.97
C CYS A 324 -27.53 9.41 -4.21
N PRO A 325 -28.17 10.57 -3.96
CA PRO A 325 -29.34 10.66 -3.09
C PRO A 325 -30.64 10.13 -3.73
N GLY A 326 -30.65 9.97 -5.05
CA GLY A 326 -31.82 9.57 -5.82
C GLY A 326 -31.48 9.41 -7.29
N ASP A 327 -32.50 9.09 -8.08
CA ASP A 327 -32.37 9.01 -9.54
C ASP A 327 -32.23 10.42 -10.12
N GLY A 328 -31.38 10.57 -11.14
CA GLY A 328 -31.13 11.86 -11.79
C GLY A 328 -29.76 11.89 -12.45
N LYS A 329 -29.10 13.05 -12.38
CA LYS A 329 -27.77 13.24 -12.98
C LYS A 329 -26.81 13.97 -12.04
N VAL A 330 -25.55 13.57 -12.06
CA VAL A 330 -24.45 14.37 -11.50
C VAL A 330 -23.82 15.19 -12.62
N VAL A 331 -23.81 16.51 -12.44
CA VAL A 331 -23.30 17.50 -13.39
C VAL A 331 -22.10 18.21 -12.77
N VAL A 332 -21.02 18.31 -13.55
CA VAL A 332 -19.85 19.12 -13.19
C VAL A 332 -19.80 20.34 -14.10
N THR A 333 -19.82 21.53 -13.53
CA THR A 333 -19.81 22.81 -14.26
C THR A 333 -18.58 23.64 -13.90
N SER A 334 -18.00 24.33 -14.89
CA SER A 334 -16.92 25.30 -14.65
C SER A 334 -17.46 26.60 -14.04
N GLU A 335 -16.54 27.46 -13.60
CA GLU A 335 -16.86 28.80 -13.09
C GLU A 335 -17.60 29.68 -14.12
N SER A 336 -17.37 29.44 -15.41
CA SER A 336 -18.05 30.09 -16.53
C SER A 336 -19.45 29.54 -16.82
N GLY A 337 -19.92 28.55 -16.05
CA GLY A 337 -21.20 27.86 -16.26
C GLY A 337 -21.18 26.80 -17.37
N SER A 338 -20.01 26.53 -17.98
CA SER A 338 -19.88 25.49 -19.00
C SER A 338 -19.93 24.11 -18.36
N THR A 339 -20.75 23.20 -18.91
CA THR A 339 -20.77 21.81 -18.46
C THR A 339 -19.47 21.11 -18.88
N ILE A 340 -18.77 20.53 -17.91
CA ILE A 340 -17.55 19.75 -18.13
C ILE A 340 -17.88 18.27 -18.35
N MET A 341 -18.76 17.70 -17.51
CA MET A 341 -19.21 16.31 -17.62
C MET A 341 -20.57 16.09 -16.95
N VAL A 342 -21.28 15.05 -17.40
CA VAL A 342 -22.58 14.61 -16.87
C VAL A 342 -22.59 13.10 -16.76
N HIS A 343 -23.12 12.56 -15.67
CA HIS A 343 -23.41 11.14 -15.48
C HIS A 343 -24.87 10.98 -15.05
N GLU A 344 -25.60 10.09 -15.72
CA GLU A 344 -26.85 9.57 -15.18
C GLU A 344 -26.51 8.69 -13.97
N VAL A 345 -27.29 8.82 -12.90
CA VAL A 345 -27.10 8.10 -11.66
C VAL A 345 -28.45 7.67 -11.10
N GLU A 346 -28.44 6.56 -10.37
CA GLU A 346 -29.59 6.08 -9.62
C GLU A 346 -29.36 6.27 -8.12
N LYS A 347 -30.44 6.13 -7.34
CA LYS A 347 -30.35 6.15 -5.88
C LYS A 347 -29.33 5.13 -5.38
N ASP A 348 -28.47 5.56 -4.46
CA ASP A 348 -27.42 4.78 -3.80
C ASP A 348 -26.29 4.30 -4.74
N ASP A 349 -26.18 4.84 -5.95
CA ASP A 349 -24.97 4.70 -6.77
C ASP A 349 -23.79 5.43 -6.12
N ILE A 350 -22.56 4.98 -6.42
CA ILE A 350 -21.33 5.63 -5.95
C ILE A 350 -20.76 6.46 -7.09
N TRP A 351 -20.88 7.79 -7.00
CA TRP A 351 -20.26 8.71 -7.95
C TRP A 351 -18.93 9.25 -7.40
N ARG A 352 -17.93 9.38 -8.26
CA ARG A 352 -16.58 9.84 -7.89
C ARG A 352 -15.98 10.75 -8.94
N MET A 353 -15.19 11.74 -8.50
CA MET A 353 -14.29 12.51 -9.36
C MET A 353 -12.85 12.50 -8.86
N CYS A 354 -11.88 12.33 -9.78
CA CYS A 354 -10.45 12.41 -9.51
C CYS A 354 -9.79 13.58 -10.27
N GLN A 355 -8.56 13.90 -9.86
CA GLN A 355 -7.74 14.94 -10.49
C GLN A 355 -6.28 14.48 -10.58
N VAL A 356 -5.61 14.83 -11.67
CA VAL A 356 -4.15 14.75 -11.77
C VAL A 356 -3.59 15.98 -12.48
N LYS A 357 -2.65 16.65 -11.82
CA LYS A 357 -2.04 17.89 -12.33
C LYS A 357 -0.96 17.62 -13.36
N ASP A 358 -0.78 18.56 -14.28
CA ASP A 358 0.17 18.43 -15.39
C ASP A 358 1.64 18.34 -14.94
N LEU A 359 2.03 19.08 -13.90
CA LEU A 359 3.40 19.07 -13.38
C LEU A 359 3.80 17.68 -12.83
N PRO A 360 3.00 17.04 -11.95
CA PRO A 360 3.19 15.63 -11.58
C PRO A 360 3.38 14.69 -12.76
N ILE A 361 2.60 14.83 -13.84
CA ILE A 361 2.70 13.95 -15.01
C ILE A 361 4.02 14.15 -15.76
N ARG A 362 4.48 15.39 -15.92
CA ARG A 362 5.78 15.68 -16.54
C ARG A 362 6.93 15.09 -15.74
N ASP A 363 6.91 15.27 -14.43
CA ASP A 363 7.91 14.72 -13.52
C ASP A 363 7.91 13.18 -13.55
N TRP A 364 6.72 12.57 -13.59
CA TRP A 364 6.57 11.11 -13.70
C TRP A 364 7.16 10.54 -14.99
N VAL A 365 6.90 11.18 -16.13
CA VAL A 365 7.50 10.79 -17.43
C VAL A 365 9.02 10.96 -17.39
N LYS A 366 9.52 12.07 -16.84
CA LYS A 366 10.96 12.30 -16.67
C LYS A 366 11.60 11.20 -15.81
N LEU A 367 10.98 10.87 -14.67
CA LEU A 367 11.48 9.83 -13.76
C LEU A 367 11.52 8.46 -14.43
N ALA A 368 10.53 8.13 -15.26
CA ALA A 368 10.53 6.89 -16.04
C ALA A 368 11.72 6.80 -17.01
N VAL A 369 12.00 7.88 -17.75
CA VAL A 369 13.16 7.95 -18.66
C VAL A 369 14.47 7.88 -17.89
N ASP A 370 14.60 8.62 -16.79
CA ASP A 370 15.80 8.62 -15.94
C ASP A 370 16.09 7.20 -15.40
N ARG A 371 15.06 6.46 -14.98
CA ARG A 371 15.20 5.07 -14.50
C ARG A 371 15.53 4.09 -15.61
N ALA A 372 14.87 4.18 -16.76
CA ALA A 372 15.20 3.35 -17.92
C ALA A 372 16.66 3.55 -18.34
N ARG A 373 17.12 4.80 -18.41
CA ARG A 373 18.51 5.15 -18.71
C ARG A 373 19.50 4.60 -17.68
N LYS A 374 19.20 4.74 -16.37
CA LYS A 374 20.08 4.30 -15.28
C LYS A 374 20.23 2.78 -15.22
N THR A 375 19.22 2.01 -15.67
CA THR A 375 19.20 0.55 -15.51
C THR A 375 19.38 -0.23 -16.81
N GLY A 376 19.07 0.38 -17.95
CA GLY A 376 18.98 -0.32 -19.24
C GLY A 376 17.75 -1.21 -19.40
N ALA A 377 16.88 -1.31 -18.38
CA ALA A 377 15.67 -2.13 -18.45
C ALA A 377 14.57 -1.44 -19.28
N PRO A 378 13.75 -2.19 -20.05
CA PRO A 378 12.58 -1.63 -20.71
C PRO A 378 11.60 -1.00 -19.72
N ALA A 379 11.04 0.14 -20.09
CA ALA A 379 10.02 0.82 -19.29
C ALA A 379 8.66 0.75 -19.99
N VAL A 380 7.66 0.22 -19.28
CA VAL A 380 6.31 0.04 -19.82
C VAL A 380 5.36 0.97 -19.07
N PHE A 381 4.67 1.85 -19.78
CA PHE A 381 3.55 2.64 -19.25
C PHE A 381 2.27 1.79 -19.28
N TRP A 382 1.68 1.52 -18.11
CA TRP A 382 0.52 0.64 -17.96
C TRP A 382 -0.74 1.48 -18.05
N LEU A 383 -1.16 1.80 -19.28
CA LEU A 383 -2.26 2.70 -19.57
C LEU A 383 -3.23 2.03 -20.53
N ASN A 384 -4.49 1.91 -20.12
CA ASN A 384 -5.54 1.30 -20.90
C ASN A 384 -6.19 2.34 -21.85
N PRO A 385 -5.99 2.28 -23.17
CA PRO A 385 -6.62 3.23 -24.10
C PRO A 385 -8.16 3.18 -24.11
N PHE A 386 -8.77 2.14 -23.52
CA PHE A 386 -10.22 2.05 -23.37
C PHE A 386 -10.75 2.85 -22.17
N ARG A 387 -9.92 3.17 -21.17
CA ARG A 387 -10.26 4.10 -20.07
C ARG A 387 -10.13 5.55 -20.51
N ALA A 388 -11.09 6.40 -20.15
CA ALA A 388 -11.10 7.79 -20.56
C ALA A 388 -9.93 8.57 -19.95
N HIS A 389 -9.65 8.34 -18.68
CA HIS A 389 -8.54 8.94 -17.95
C HIS A 389 -7.18 8.58 -18.59
N ASP A 390 -6.96 7.28 -18.81
CA ASP A 390 -5.72 6.79 -19.38
C ASP A 390 -5.49 7.30 -20.81
N ARG A 391 -6.54 7.51 -21.61
CA ARG A 391 -6.40 8.20 -22.92
C ARG A 391 -5.82 9.60 -22.78
N GLU A 392 -6.25 10.37 -21.79
CA GLU A 392 -5.70 11.70 -21.51
C GLU A 392 -4.25 11.62 -21.02
N LEU A 393 -3.92 10.62 -20.19
CA LEU A 393 -2.54 10.35 -19.78
C LEU A 393 -1.65 9.96 -20.97
N ILE A 394 -2.09 9.06 -21.85
CA ILE A 394 -1.36 8.62 -23.05
C ILE A 394 -1.00 9.82 -23.93
N LYS A 395 -1.94 10.77 -24.13
CA LYS A 395 -1.66 12.02 -24.87
C LYS A 395 -0.51 12.81 -24.24
N LYS A 396 -0.48 12.92 -22.92
CA LYS A 396 0.59 13.62 -22.19
C LYS A 396 1.90 12.87 -22.19
N VAL A 397 1.89 11.55 -21.99
CA VAL A 397 3.08 10.69 -22.06
C VAL A 397 3.75 10.84 -23.43
N ASN A 398 2.99 10.64 -24.52
CA ASN A 398 3.49 10.81 -25.88
C ASN A 398 4.04 12.21 -26.17
N ARG A 399 3.44 13.25 -25.57
CA ARG A 399 3.93 14.63 -25.69
C ARG A 399 5.23 14.83 -24.91
N TYR A 400 5.35 14.28 -23.72
CA TYR A 400 6.46 14.57 -22.81
C TYR A 400 7.68 13.69 -23.05
N LEU A 401 7.51 12.46 -23.54
CA LEU A 401 8.63 11.64 -24.00
C LEU A 401 9.48 12.36 -25.06
N LYS A 402 8.87 13.15 -25.95
CA LYS A 402 9.57 13.97 -26.96
C LYS A 402 10.46 15.08 -26.39
N LYS A 403 10.37 15.36 -25.09
CA LYS A 403 11.19 16.36 -24.39
C LYS A 403 12.41 15.75 -23.69
N HIS A 404 12.59 14.44 -23.81
CA HIS A 404 13.69 13.72 -23.19
C HIS A 404 14.47 12.95 -24.25
N ASP A 405 15.76 12.75 -23.99
CA ASP A 405 16.56 11.85 -24.80
C ASP A 405 16.15 10.40 -24.52
N THR A 406 15.50 9.80 -25.52
CA THR A 406 15.02 8.41 -25.50
C THR A 406 15.82 7.50 -26.43
N GLU A 407 16.91 8.00 -27.04
CA GLU A 407 17.73 7.20 -27.94
C GLU A 407 18.32 5.99 -27.20
N GLY A 408 18.18 4.80 -27.77
CA GLY A 408 18.65 3.55 -27.15
C GLY A 408 17.82 3.06 -25.95
N LEU A 409 16.68 3.69 -25.63
CA LEU A 409 15.75 3.20 -24.59
C LEU A 409 14.59 2.41 -25.21
N GLU A 410 14.21 1.30 -24.58
CA GLU A 410 13.00 0.56 -24.90
C GLU A 410 11.85 1.06 -24.02
N ILE A 411 10.92 1.83 -24.60
CA ILE A 411 9.78 2.41 -23.88
C ILE A 411 8.48 2.02 -24.58
N HIS A 412 7.56 1.40 -23.84
CA HIS A 412 6.27 0.92 -24.35
C HIS A 412 5.10 1.60 -23.65
N ILE A 413 3.94 1.62 -24.31
CA ILE A 413 2.65 1.90 -23.69
C ILE A 413 1.76 0.69 -23.96
N MET A 414 1.27 0.03 -22.90
CA MET A 414 0.49 -1.20 -22.96
C MET A 414 -0.69 -1.13 -21.99
N THR A 415 -1.78 -1.85 -22.27
CA THR A 415 -2.82 -2.03 -21.26
C THR A 415 -2.23 -2.71 -20.01
N PRO A 416 -2.81 -2.52 -18.81
CA PRO A 416 -2.33 -3.21 -17.61
C PRO A 416 -2.23 -4.73 -17.77
N ILE A 417 -3.13 -5.35 -18.54
CA ILE A 417 -3.12 -6.80 -18.82
C ILE A 417 -1.93 -7.17 -19.70
N GLU A 418 -1.74 -6.50 -20.83
CA GLU A 418 -0.61 -6.76 -21.75
C GLU A 418 0.75 -6.49 -21.08
N ALA A 419 0.83 -5.40 -20.31
CA ALA A 419 2.03 -5.03 -19.57
C ALA A 419 2.37 -6.07 -18.50
N THR A 420 1.37 -6.65 -17.83
CA THR A 420 1.55 -7.75 -16.88
C THR A 420 2.13 -8.98 -17.58
N ARG A 421 1.55 -9.40 -18.72
CA ARG A 421 2.06 -10.53 -19.53
C ARG A 421 3.51 -10.32 -19.96
N PHE A 422 3.80 -9.16 -20.51
CA PHE A 422 5.13 -8.80 -20.99
C PHE A 422 6.15 -8.86 -19.85
N SER A 423 5.81 -8.26 -18.70
CA SER A 423 6.70 -8.21 -17.53
C SER A 423 6.92 -9.58 -16.92
N LEU A 424 5.86 -10.41 -16.76
CA LEU A 424 5.98 -11.77 -16.22
C LEU A 424 6.84 -12.68 -17.10
N LYS A 425 6.68 -12.60 -18.42
CA LYS A 425 7.50 -13.36 -19.38
C LYS A 425 8.99 -13.03 -19.23
N ARG A 426 9.33 -11.73 -19.18
CA ARG A 426 10.70 -11.25 -18.98
C ARG A 426 11.24 -11.65 -17.61
N MET A 427 10.44 -11.45 -16.57
CA MET A 427 10.78 -11.80 -15.20
C MET A 427 11.16 -13.28 -15.06
N LYS A 428 10.43 -14.20 -15.69
CA LYS A 428 10.77 -15.64 -15.68
C LYS A 428 12.07 -15.98 -16.40
N ASN A 429 12.48 -15.17 -17.38
CA ASN A 429 13.77 -15.28 -18.05
C ASN A 429 14.92 -14.63 -17.26
N GLY A 430 14.67 -14.14 -16.04
CA GLY A 430 15.67 -13.43 -15.26
C GLY A 430 15.89 -11.97 -15.68
N GLU A 431 15.00 -11.43 -16.51
CA GLU A 431 15.11 -10.08 -17.07
C GLU A 431 14.22 -9.08 -16.33
N ASP A 432 14.71 -7.84 -16.19
CA ASP A 432 14.00 -6.78 -15.48
C ASP A 432 13.05 -6.00 -16.40
N THR A 433 11.96 -5.46 -15.84
CA THR A 433 11.02 -4.58 -16.56
C THR A 433 10.50 -3.48 -15.63
N ILE A 434 10.68 -2.20 -15.99
CA ILE A 434 10.16 -1.09 -15.18
C ILE A 434 8.67 -0.91 -15.48
N SER A 435 7.84 -1.08 -14.46
CA SER A 435 6.43 -0.70 -14.51
C SER A 435 6.28 0.81 -14.27
N VAL A 436 5.64 1.52 -15.19
CA VAL A 436 5.40 2.96 -15.09
C VAL A 436 3.89 3.17 -15.03
N THR A 437 3.38 3.53 -13.84
CA THR A 437 1.95 3.39 -13.55
C THR A 437 1.34 4.61 -12.86
N GLY A 438 0.01 4.70 -12.90
CA GLY A 438 -0.79 5.53 -11.99
C GLY A 438 -0.64 5.12 -10.52
N ASN A 439 -1.31 5.85 -9.63
CA ASN A 439 -1.14 5.82 -8.19
C ASN A 439 -1.66 4.52 -7.55
N VAL A 440 -2.81 4.01 -8.00
CA VAL A 440 -3.37 2.75 -7.48
C VAL A 440 -2.48 1.57 -7.90
N LEU A 441 -2.13 1.46 -9.18
CA LEU A 441 -1.23 0.41 -9.66
C LEU A 441 0.18 0.52 -9.05
N ARG A 442 0.67 1.72 -8.74
CA ARG A 442 1.91 1.88 -7.95
C ARG A 442 1.80 1.10 -6.65
N ASP A 443 0.70 1.26 -5.92
CA ASP A 443 0.52 0.52 -4.66
C ASP A 443 0.44 -0.99 -4.92
N TYR A 444 -0.42 -1.41 -5.83
CA TYR A 444 -0.67 -2.84 -6.06
C TYR A 444 0.59 -3.58 -6.53
N LEU A 445 1.33 -3.00 -7.47
CA LEU A 445 2.52 -3.64 -8.03
C LEU A 445 3.71 -3.62 -7.06
N THR A 446 3.80 -2.60 -6.19
CA THR A 446 4.88 -2.50 -5.20
C THR A 446 4.65 -3.35 -3.95
N ASP A 447 3.47 -3.95 -3.80
CA ASP A 447 3.27 -5.10 -2.93
C ASP A 447 3.40 -6.42 -3.68
N LEU A 448 2.75 -6.54 -4.84
CA LEU A 448 2.70 -7.77 -5.63
C LEU A 448 4.07 -8.33 -5.96
N PHE A 449 4.88 -7.60 -6.73
CA PHE A 449 6.14 -8.16 -7.20
C PHE A 449 7.16 -8.35 -6.07
N PRO A 450 7.33 -7.42 -5.11
CA PRO A 450 8.21 -7.66 -3.97
C PRO A 450 7.84 -8.86 -3.10
N ILE A 451 6.54 -9.12 -2.90
CA ILE A 451 6.11 -10.33 -2.18
C ILE A 451 6.49 -11.60 -2.94
N LEU A 452 6.42 -11.60 -4.27
CA LEU A 452 6.82 -12.73 -5.11
C LEU A 452 8.34 -12.85 -5.30
N GLU A 453 9.07 -11.72 -5.28
CA GLU A 453 10.51 -11.66 -5.52
C GLU A 453 11.33 -11.93 -4.27
N VAL A 454 10.93 -11.33 -3.14
CA VAL A 454 11.73 -11.32 -1.89
C VAL A 454 10.90 -11.68 -0.66
N GLY A 455 9.66 -12.14 -0.85
CA GLY A 455 8.80 -12.69 0.20
C GLY A 455 8.08 -11.65 1.05
N THR A 456 8.34 -10.35 0.83
CA THR A 456 7.73 -9.25 1.58
C THR A 456 7.95 -7.91 0.86
N SER A 457 6.99 -7.00 0.94
CA SER A 457 7.12 -5.62 0.47
C SER A 457 7.79 -4.68 1.48
N ALA A 458 8.06 -5.15 2.71
CA ALA A 458 8.70 -4.34 3.75
C ALA A 458 10.19 -4.05 3.48
N LYS A 459 10.83 -4.79 2.57
CA LYS A 459 12.28 -4.72 2.29
C LYS A 459 12.58 -4.00 0.96
N MET A 460 11.85 -2.92 0.72
CA MET A 460 11.88 -2.16 -0.53
C MET A 460 12.52 -0.78 -0.32
N LEU A 461 13.19 -0.27 -1.35
CA LEU A 461 13.46 1.16 -1.45
C LEU A 461 12.17 1.88 -1.87
N SER A 462 11.83 2.96 -1.17
CA SER A 462 10.72 3.86 -1.50
C SER A 462 11.26 5.28 -1.54
N ILE A 463 11.72 5.68 -2.73
CA ILE A 463 12.35 6.98 -2.98
C ILE A 463 11.31 7.90 -3.60
N VAL A 464 11.26 9.13 -3.13
CA VAL A 464 10.40 10.19 -3.65
C VAL A 464 11.29 11.36 -4.09
N PRO A 465 11.72 11.38 -5.36
CA PRO A 465 12.40 12.54 -5.92
C PRO A 465 11.44 13.74 -5.88
N LEU A 466 11.74 14.72 -5.03
CA LEU A 466 10.87 15.89 -4.87
C LEU A 466 10.97 16.74 -6.13
N MET A 467 9.84 17.25 -6.62
CA MET A 467 9.79 18.03 -7.86
C MET A 467 10.69 19.29 -7.83
N LYS A 468 11.05 19.78 -6.64
CA LYS A 468 11.97 20.91 -6.44
C LYS A 468 13.46 20.51 -6.34
N GLY A 469 13.80 19.25 -6.62
CA GLY A 469 15.17 18.76 -6.74
C GLY A 469 15.74 18.02 -5.51
N GLY A 470 15.05 18.05 -4.37
CA GLY A 470 15.41 17.27 -3.17
C GLY A 470 15.00 15.79 -3.27
N GLY A 471 15.23 15.03 -2.21
CA GLY A 471 14.83 13.63 -2.09
C GLY A 471 14.20 13.33 -0.74
N LEU A 472 13.10 12.58 -0.75
CA LEU A 472 12.48 11.97 0.42
C LEU A 472 12.65 10.45 0.32
N PHE A 473 13.04 9.80 1.41
CA PHE A 473 13.35 8.37 1.46
C PHE A 473 12.50 7.72 2.55
N GLU A 474 11.44 7.03 2.15
CA GLU A 474 10.59 6.30 3.09
C GLU A 474 11.29 5.00 3.47
N THR A 475 11.40 4.74 4.77
CA THR A 475 12.11 3.56 5.31
C THR A 475 11.32 2.27 5.17
N GLY A 476 10.09 2.32 4.66
CA GLY A 476 9.23 1.17 4.43
C GLY A 476 7.80 1.59 4.14
N ALA A 477 6.94 0.62 3.80
CA ALA A 477 5.53 0.85 3.51
C ALA A 477 4.59 0.55 4.70
N GLY A 478 5.12 0.05 5.82
CA GLY A 478 4.34 -0.35 7.00
C GLY A 478 4.01 0.78 8.00
N GLY A 479 3.30 0.42 9.08
CA GLY A 479 3.00 1.32 10.20
C GLY A 479 4.04 1.27 11.35
N SER A 480 3.76 1.95 12.47
CA SER A 480 4.67 2.09 13.62
C SER A 480 4.67 0.93 14.63
N ALA A 481 4.02 -0.19 14.29
CA ALA A 481 4.06 -1.46 15.04
C ALA A 481 3.85 -1.35 16.57
N PRO A 482 2.66 -0.96 17.07
CA PRO A 482 2.41 -0.76 18.51
C PRO A 482 2.66 -2.00 19.39
N LYS A 483 2.48 -3.21 18.85
CA LYS A 483 2.80 -4.47 19.55
C LYS A 483 4.30 -4.65 19.84
N HIS A 484 5.18 -3.94 19.12
CA HIS A 484 6.61 -3.95 19.41
C HIS A 484 6.91 -3.09 20.63
N VAL A 485 6.26 -1.93 20.76
CA VAL A 485 6.36 -1.07 21.94
C VAL A 485 5.89 -1.79 23.20
N GLN A 486 4.79 -2.56 23.12
CA GLN A 486 4.30 -3.36 24.25
C GLN A 486 5.32 -4.40 24.73
N GLN A 487 5.99 -5.11 23.82
CA GLN A 487 7.05 -6.05 24.19
C GLN A 487 8.25 -5.31 24.76
N PHE A 488 8.61 -4.17 24.17
CA PHE A 488 9.73 -3.37 24.65
C PHE A 488 9.48 -2.87 26.07
N THR A 489 8.33 -2.27 26.37
CA THR A 489 8.02 -1.78 27.73
C THR A 489 7.91 -2.89 28.77
N LYS A 490 7.40 -4.06 28.39
CA LYS A 490 7.21 -5.20 29.30
C LYS A 490 8.49 -6.00 29.54
N GLU A 491 9.26 -6.23 28.49
CA GLU A 491 10.33 -7.24 28.45
C GLU A 491 11.66 -6.68 27.92
N ASN A 492 11.76 -5.35 27.71
CA ASN A 492 12.94 -4.64 27.20
C ASN A 492 13.58 -5.35 25.99
N HIS A 493 12.75 -5.81 25.07
CA HIS A 493 13.14 -6.45 23.82
C HIS A 493 12.39 -5.80 22.66
N LEU A 494 13.12 -5.18 21.74
CA LEU A 494 12.53 -4.49 20.60
C LEU A 494 12.73 -5.30 19.31
N ARG A 495 11.67 -5.96 18.83
CA ARG A 495 11.70 -6.78 17.61
C ARG A 495 11.47 -6.02 16.30
N TRP A 496 11.64 -4.69 16.29
CA TRP A 496 11.53 -3.87 15.09
C TRP A 496 12.72 -4.11 14.16
N ASP A 497 12.48 -4.48 12.89
CA ASP A 497 13.54 -4.65 11.89
C ASP A 497 13.83 -3.33 11.18
N SER A 498 14.99 -2.73 11.47
CA SER A 498 15.46 -1.46 10.88
C SER A 498 16.07 -1.61 9.49
N LEU A 499 15.99 -2.79 8.85
CA LEU A 499 16.54 -2.99 7.50
C LEU A 499 16.12 -1.91 6.50
N GLY A 500 14.85 -1.50 6.53
CA GLY A 500 14.34 -0.45 5.66
C GLY A 500 14.97 0.94 5.91
N GLU A 501 15.38 1.24 7.14
CA GLU A 501 16.13 2.45 7.47
C GLU A 501 17.54 2.41 6.86
N PHE A 502 18.19 1.23 6.91
CA PHE A 502 19.55 1.05 6.35
C PHE A 502 19.54 1.24 4.83
N LEU A 503 18.52 0.68 4.17
CA LEU A 503 18.30 0.81 2.73
C LEU A 503 17.99 2.26 2.34
N ALA A 504 17.11 2.93 3.07
CA ALA A 504 16.77 4.33 2.83
C ALA A 504 17.98 5.26 3.03
N LEU A 505 18.84 4.98 4.02
CA LEU A 505 20.08 5.73 4.25
C LEU A 505 21.07 5.56 3.10
N ALA A 506 21.25 4.33 2.59
CA ALA A 506 22.11 4.07 1.43
C ALA A 506 21.62 4.86 0.20
N ALA A 507 20.31 4.82 -0.08
CA ALA A 507 19.71 5.59 -1.16
C ALA A 507 19.82 7.12 -0.96
N SER A 508 19.73 7.59 0.28
CA SER A 508 19.90 9.01 0.62
C SER A 508 21.34 9.48 0.34
N LEU A 509 22.34 8.68 0.72
CA LEU A 509 23.75 8.94 0.45
C LEU A 509 24.07 8.87 -1.05
N GLU A 510 23.48 7.91 -1.77
CA GLU A 510 23.57 7.81 -3.24
C GLU A 510 23.01 9.09 -3.89
N HIS A 511 21.82 9.53 -3.48
CA HIS A 511 21.21 10.75 -3.98
C HIS A 511 22.07 11.99 -3.70
N LEU A 512 22.63 12.11 -2.49
CA LEU A 512 23.55 13.19 -2.14
C LEU A 512 24.78 13.18 -3.06
N SER A 513 25.36 12.00 -3.30
CA SER A 513 26.47 11.83 -4.24
C SER A 513 26.08 12.30 -5.64
N ASP A 514 24.98 11.80 -6.20
CA ASP A 514 24.54 12.12 -7.56
C ASP A 514 24.23 13.62 -7.74
N LYS A 515 23.65 14.27 -6.71
CA LYS A 515 23.27 15.69 -6.77
C LYS A 515 24.42 16.66 -6.54
N THR A 516 25.41 16.28 -5.74
CA THR A 516 26.49 17.19 -5.31
C THR A 516 27.87 16.76 -5.80
N ASN A 517 27.95 15.66 -6.57
CA ASN A 517 29.18 15.01 -6.98
C ASN A 517 30.10 14.66 -5.79
N ASN A 518 29.49 14.26 -4.67
CA ASN A 518 30.19 13.97 -3.42
C ASN A 518 30.72 12.53 -3.39
N LYS A 519 32.00 12.37 -3.70
CA LYS A 519 32.68 11.06 -3.71
C LYS A 519 32.63 10.32 -2.38
N LYS A 520 32.74 11.02 -1.24
CA LYS A 520 32.67 10.38 0.09
C LYS A 520 31.27 9.84 0.37
N ALA A 521 30.22 10.54 -0.07
CA ALA A 521 28.84 10.04 0.03
C ALA A 521 28.63 8.77 -0.82
N LYS A 522 29.23 8.71 -2.01
CA LYS A 522 29.23 7.50 -2.85
C LYS A 522 29.84 6.30 -2.12
N ILE A 523 31.04 6.47 -1.57
CA ILE A 523 31.75 5.42 -0.82
C ILE A 523 30.91 4.96 0.38
N LEU A 524 30.31 5.89 1.13
CA LEU A 524 29.43 5.57 2.25
C LEU A 524 28.21 4.75 1.80
N ALA A 525 27.56 5.11 0.70
CA ALA A 525 26.41 4.37 0.15
C ALA A 525 26.80 2.94 -0.26
N GLU A 526 27.83 2.79 -1.09
CA GLU A 526 28.24 1.47 -1.61
C GLU A 526 28.75 0.53 -0.50
N THR A 527 29.44 1.08 0.50
CA THR A 527 29.88 0.28 1.66
C THR A 527 28.73 -0.07 2.60
N LEU A 528 27.69 0.76 2.69
CA LEU A 528 26.48 0.45 3.44
C LEU A 528 25.66 -0.66 2.75
N ASP A 529 25.60 -0.67 1.42
CA ASP A 529 24.98 -1.77 0.67
C ASP A 529 25.71 -3.09 0.92
N LYS A 530 27.05 -3.10 0.85
CA LYS A 530 27.87 -4.29 1.18
C LYS A 530 27.66 -4.75 2.63
N ALA A 531 27.58 -3.81 3.58
CA ALA A 531 27.32 -4.11 4.97
C ALA A 531 25.93 -4.73 5.16
N THR A 532 24.92 -4.21 4.45
CA THR A 532 23.55 -4.70 4.47
C THR A 532 23.44 -6.09 3.86
N GLU A 533 24.14 -6.38 2.76
CA GLU A 533 24.19 -7.73 2.18
C GLU A 533 24.78 -8.74 3.18
N ARG A 534 25.91 -8.39 3.80
CA ARG A 534 26.53 -9.25 4.82
C ARG A 534 25.65 -9.41 6.07
N PHE A 535 24.95 -8.35 6.47
CA PHE A 535 23.97 -8.37 7.57
C PHE A 535 22.87 -9.40 7.32
N LEU A 536 22.34 -9.43 6.09
CA LEU A 536 21.33 -10.40 5.66
C LEU A 536 21.92 -11.81 5.60
N ASP A 537 23.06 -12.00 4.94
CA ASP A 537 23.74 -13.31 4.79
C ASP A 537 24.08 -13.94 6.15
N LYS A 538 24.42 -13.12 7.16
CA LYS A 538 24.70 -13.57 8.53
C LYS A 538 23.48 -13.61 9.44
N LYS A 539 22.26 -13.40 8.90
CA LYS A 539 20.97 -13.45 9.61
C LYS A 539 20.98 -12.58 10.87
N ARG A 540 21.43 -11.33 10.75
CA ARG A 540 21.55 -10.38 11.88
C ARG A 540 20.31 -9.51 12.11
N SER A 541 19.18 -9.82 11.48
CA SER A 541 17.88 -9.22 11.82
C SER A 541 17.46 -9.56 13.25
N PRO A 542 16.63 -8.71 13.89
CA PRO A 542 16.09 -8.98 15.22
C PRO A 542 15.28 -10.28 15.27
N SER A 543 15.46 -11.03 16.35
CA SER A 543 14.54 -12.09 16.76
C SER A 543 13.27 -11.50 17.36
N VAL A 544 12.24 -12.32 17.47
CA VAL A 544 11.01 -11.99 18.21
C VAL A 544 11.09 -12.42 19.68
N LYS A 545 12.11 -13.21 20.06
CA LYS A 545 12.25 -13.84 21.36
C LYS A 545 13.18 -13.02 22.27
N VAL A 546 12.72 -12.79 23.49
CA VAL A 546 13.52 -12.16 24.55
C VAL A 546 14.78 -12.98 24.84
N LYS A 547 15.88 -12.31 25.18
CA LYS A 547 17.24 -12.86 25.35
C LYS A 547 17.92 -13.35 24.08
N GLU A 548 17.31 -13.11 22.92
CA GLU A 548 17.98 -13.21 21.63
C GLU A 548 18.32 -11.79 21.09
N LEU A 549 18.94 -11.74 19.91
CA LEU A 549 19.31 -10.48 19.25
C LEU A 549 18.05 -9.64 18.99
N ASP A 550 18.03 -8.39 19.42
CA ASP A 550 16.93 -7.46 19.15
C ASP A 550 17.39 -6.32 18.21
N ASN A 551 16.56 -5.28 18.04
CA ASN A 551 16.86 -4.10 17.22
C ASN A 551 18.21 -3.45 17.55
N ARG A 552 18.57 -3.34 18.82
CA ARG A 552 19.83 -2.68 19.23
C ARG A 552 21.04 -3.53 18.82
N GLY A 553 20.91 -4.84 18.98
CA GLY A 553 21.93 -5.78 18.52
C GLY A 553 22.10 -5.78 17.00
N SER A 554 21.01 -5.62 16.25
CA SER A 554 21.07 -5.53 14.78
C SER A 554 21.79 -4.25 14.32
N HIS A 555 21.55 -3.12 14.99
CA HIS A 555 22.27 -1.85 14.75
C HIS A 555 23.77 -1.98 15.01
N PHE A 556 24.17 -2.71 16.06
CA PHE A 556 25.58 -3.00 16.32
C PHE A 556 26.22 -3.79 15.16
N PHE A 557 25.57 -4.86 14.69
CA PHE A 557 26.12 -5.66 13.60
C PHE A 557 26.21 -4.89 12.28
N LEU A 558 25.20 -4.09 11.93
CA LEU A 558 25.28 -3.22 10.76
C LEU A 558 26.48 -2.27 10.88
N THR A 559 26.59 -1.57 12.01
CA THR A 559 27.70 -0.64 12.30
C THR A 559 29.05 -1.32 12.08
N LYS A 560 29.22 -2.51 12.65
CA LYS A 560 30.43 -3.31 12.55
C LYS A 560 30.76 -3.65 11.09
N TYR A 561 29.79 -4.19 10.35
CA TYR A 561 30.01 -4.56 8.94
C TYR A 561 30.26 -3.35 8.04
N TRP A 562 29.66 -2.19 8.36
CA TRP A 562 29.88 -0.96 7.61
C TRP A 562 31.28 -0.38 7.86
N ALA A 563 31.72 -0.34 9.13
CA ALA A 563 33.08 0.04 9.46
C ALA A 563 34.13 -0.87 8.79
N GLU A 564 33.88 -2.18 8.75
CA GLU A 564 34.75 -3.14 8.04
C GLU A 564 34.76 -2.90 6.52
N ALA A 565 33.62 -2.63 5.90
CA ALA A 565 33.56 -2.32 4.47
C ALA A 565 34.29 -1.01 4.15
N LEU A 566 34.15 0.01 4.99
CA LEU A 566 34.87 1.29 4.88
C LEU A 566 36.38 1.18 5.14
N ALA A 567 36.80 0.25 5.99
CA ALA A 567 38.21 -0.07 6.23
C ALA A 567 38.86 -0.83 5.06
N ASN A 568 38.06 -1.48 4.22
CA ASN A 568 38.53 -2.34 3.12
C ASN A 568 38.41 -1.70 1.72
N GLN A 569 37.67 -0.59 1.57
CA GLN A 569 37.62 0.13 0.29
C GLN A 569 38.97 0.77 -0.08
N THR A 570 39.15 1.06 -1.37
CA THR A 570 40.41 1.54 -1.95
C THR A 570 40.29 2.90 -2.64
N GLU A 571 39.16 3.57 -2.53
CA GLU A 571 38.86 4.84 -3.21
C GLU A 571 39.26 6.08 -2.37
N ASP A 572 39.23 5.98 -1.04
CA ASP A 572 39.59 7.08 -0.14
C ASP A 572 40.45 6.58 1.04
N SER A 573 41.74 6.93 1.05
CA SER A 573 42.70 6.46 2.05
C SER A 573 42.49 7.04 3.45
N GLU A 574 41.95 8.26 3.55
CA GLU A 574 41.64 8.92 4.83
C GLU A 574 40.47 8.19 5.52
N MET A 575 39.39 7.94 4.79
CA MET A 575 38.27 7.13 5.26
C MET A 575 38.74 5.73 5.64
N LYS A 576 39.53 5.08 4.79
CA LYS A 576 40.08 3.76 5.06
C LYS A 576 40.80 3.71 6.41
N PHE A 577 41.75 4.61 6.63
CA PHE A 577 42.54 4.67 7.86
C PHE A 577 41.67 4.95 9.08
N ARG A 578 40.75 5.91 8.98
CA ARG A 578 39.84 6.27 10.08
C ARG A 578 38.94 5.10 10.47
N PHE A 579 38.32 4.44 9.51
CA PHE A 579 37.37 3.36 9.76
C PHE A 579 38.05 2.02 10.11
N ALA A 580 39.31 1.81 9.72
CA ALA A 580 40.09 0.63 10.15
C ALA A 580 40.20 0.53 11.67
N LYS A 581 40.39 1.67 12.36
CA LYS A 581 40.43 1.70 13.82
C LYS A 581 39.06 1.38 14.43
N LEU A 582 38.00 2.03 13.96
CA LEU A 582 36.64 1.75 14.44
C LEU A 582 36.29 0.27 14.24
N ALA A 583 36.57 -0.28 13.06
CA ALA A 583 36.35 -1.70 12.75
C ALA A 583 37.10 -2.61 13.72
N LYS A 584 38.37 -2.30 14.04
CA LYS A 584 39.14 -3.06 15.04
C LYS A 584 38.48 -3.05 16.41
N TYR A 585 38.14 -1.88 16.95
CA TYR A 585 37.52 -1.79 18.28
C TYR A 585 36.16 -2.48 18.35
N LEU A 586 35.33 -2.39 17.31
CA LEU A 586 34.05 -3.10 17.24
C LEU A 586 34.23 -4.63 17.16
N ASN A 587 35.29 -5.11 16.51
CA ASN A 587 35.63 -6.53 16.47
C ASN A 587 36.11 -7.04 17.82
N ASP A 588 37.08 -6.35 18.42
CA ASP A 588 37.70 -6.74 19.69
C ASP A 588 36.69 -6.76 20.86
N ASN A 589 35.67 -5.88 20.80
CA ASN A 589 34.67 -5.73 21.88
C ASN A 589 33.30 -6.34 21.55
N GLN A 590 33.18 -7.14 20.49
CA GLN A 590 31.90 -7.68 20.04
C GLN A 590 31.15 -8.44 21.16
N GLU A 591 31.84 -9.34 21.86
CA GLU A 591 31.21 -10.19 22.89
C GLU A 591 30.69 -9.36 24.06
N GLN A 592 31.48 -8.39 24.53
CA GLN A 592 31.11 -7.52 25.64
C GLN A 592 29.90 -6.64 25.28
N ILE A 593 29.89 -6.05 24.07
CA ILE A 593 28.76 -5.24 23.59
C ILE A 593 27.48 -6.09 23.54
N LEU A 594 27.54 -7.29 22.94
CA LEU A 594 26.36 -8.16 22.83
C LEU A 594 25.85 -8.61 24.21
N LYS A 595 26.77 -8.89 25.15
CA LYS A 595 26.42 -9.22 26.53
C LYS A 595 25.66 -8.07 27.19
N GLU A 596 26.17 -6.85 27.13
CA GLU A 596 25.51 -5.66 27.70
C GLU A 596 24.11 -5.44 27.10
N LEU A 597 23.95 -5.63 25.79
CA LEU A 597 22.65 -5.49 25.11
C LEU A 597 21.63 -6.58 25.50
N VAL A 598 22.08 -7.81 25.79
CA VAL A 598 21.20 -8.93 26.17
C VAL A 598 20.84 -8.93 27.65
N GLU A 599 21.77 -8.52 28.53
CA GLU A 599 21.58 -8.53 29.98
C GLU A 599 20.41 -7.67 30.45
N VAL A 600 20.16 -6.54 29.77
CA VAL A 600 19.04 -5.63 30.09
C VAL A 600 17.66 -6.17 29.69
N GLN A 601 17.60 -7.14 28.77
CA GLN A 601 16.32 -7.73 28.32
C GLN A 601 15.65 -8.56 29.42
N GLY A 602 14.36 -8.84 29.27
CA GLY A 602 13.53 -9.60 30.21
C GLY A 602 13.08 -8.80 31.43
N LYS A 603 13.35 -7.50 31.46
CA LYS A 603 12.97 -6.58 32.54
C LYS A 603 12.03 -5.52 31.98
N PRO A 604 11.01 -5.06 32.73
CA PRO A 604 10.22 -3.90 32.32
C PRO A 604 11.09 -2.65 32.17
N VAL A 605 10.69 -1.76 31.26
CA VAL A 605 11.32 -0.45 31.06
C VAL A 605 10.26 0.65 31.09
N ASP A 606 10.54 1.68 31.88
CA ASP A 606 9.72 2.89 31.96
C ASP A 606 10.24 3.94 30.97
N LEU A 607 9.40 4.30 30.01
CA LEU A 607 9.70 5.33 29.01
C LEU A 607 9.19 6.72 29.40
N GLY A 608 8.49 6.88 30.53
CA GLY A 608 7.89 8.16 30.95
C GLY A 608 6.70 8.62 30.11
N GLY A 609 6.25 7.82 29.14
CA GLY A 609 5.11 8.11 28.27
C GLY A 609 5.03 7.15 27.08
N TYR A 610 3.92 7.19 26.32
CA TYR A 610 3.72 6.38 25.10
C TYR A 610 3.84 7.22 23.82
N TYR A 611 2.90 8.14 23.60
CA TYR A 611 2.93 9.04 22.43
C TYR A 611 3.99 10.15 22.55
N LYS A 612 4.37 10.47 23.78
CA LYS A 612 5.43 11.44 24.12
C LYS A 612 6.25 10.87 25.29
N PRO A 613 7.21 9.97 25.01
CA PRO A 613 8.11 9.45 26.03
C PRO A 613 9.04 10.55 26.57
N ASP A 614 9.66 10.29 27.71
CA ASP A 614 10.75 11.11 28.24
C ASP A 614 12.05 10.80 27.49
N ASP A 615 12.68 11.83 26.90
CA ASP A 615 13.83 11.66 26.02
C ASP A 615 15.03 11.01 26.73
N ILE A 616 15.25 11.32 28.01
CA ILE A 616 16.37 10.78 28.79
C ILE A 616 16.14 9.30 29.09
N LYS A 617 14.93 8.93 29.54
CA LYS A 617 14.55 7.53 29.79
C LYS A 617 14.62 6.70 28.50
N ALA A 618 14.07 7.22 27.40
CA ALA A 618 14.08 6.54 26.10
C ALA A 618 15.51 6.33 25.59
N ALA A 619 16.37 7.36 25.65
CA ALA A 619 17.76 7.25 25.21
C ALA A 619 18.54 6.20 26.04
N LYS A 620 18.37 6.20 27.37
CA LYS A 620 19.00 5.21 28.26
C LYS A 620 18.54 3.78 27.95
N ALA A 621 17.25 3.59 27.67
CA ALA A 621 16.70 2.29 27.30
C ALA A 621 17.23 1.79 25.94
N MET A 622 17.39 2.70 24.97
CA MET A 622 17.80 2.37 23.61
C MET A 622 19.32 2.22 23.44
N ARG A 623 20.13 2.82 24.31
CA ARG A 623 21.60 2.77 24.26
C ARG A 623 22.22 2.18 25.54
N PRO A 624 21.89 0.94 25.95
CA PRO A 624 22.32 0.39 27.23
C PRO A 624 23.76 -0.11 27.26
N SER A 625 24.40 -0.35 26.10
CA SER A 625 25.80 -0.78 26.04
C SER A 625 26.74 0.39 26.26
N ILE A 626 27.36 0.43 27.45
CA ILE A 626 28.36 1.43 27.82
C ILE A 626 29.57 1.29 26.87
N THR A 627 30.01 0.05 26.63
CA THR A 627 31.16 -0.22 25.75
C THR A 627 30.93 0.33 24.35
N PHE A 628 29.75 0.09 23.77
CA PHE A 628 29.43 0.56 22.42
C PHE A 628 29.34 2.10 22.35
N ASN A 629 28.72 2.71 23.35
CA ASN A 629 28.63 4.18 23.44
C ASN A 629 30.02 4.82 23.54
N THR A 630 30.89 4.31 24.42
CA THR A 630 32.25 4.83 24.61
C THR A 630 33.08 4.73 23.32
N ILE A 631 32.99 3.63 22.57
CA ILE A 631 33.66 3.50 21.26
C ILE A 631 33.21 4.61 20.30
N PHE A 632 31.92 4.91 20.24
CA PHE A 632 31.41 5.97 19.38
C PHE A 632 31.81 7.37 19.84
N ASP A 633 31.75 7.64 21.14
CA ASP A 633 32.15 8.93 21.68
C ASP A 633 33.62 9.22 21.32
N LEU A 634 34.52 8.25 21.52
CA LEU A 634 35.93 8.37 21.12
C LEU A 634 36.13 8.52 19.61
N PHE A 635 35.25 7.92 18.79
CA PHE A 635 35.34 7.97 17.33
C PHE A 635 34.91 9.33 16.79
N ILE A 636 33.89 9.92 17.40
CA ILE A 636 33.36 11.24 17.05
C ILE A 636 34.36 12.33 17.46
N THR A 637 34.96 12.22 18.66
CA THR A 637 35.97 13.18 19.13
C THR A 637 37.32 13.05 18.43
N ARG A 638 37.46 12.11 17.48
CA ARG A 638 38.72 11.76 16.79
C ARG A 638 39.84 11.36 17.76
N SER A 639 39.47 10.86 18.93
CA SER A 639 40.39 10.30 19.92
C SER A 639 40.76 8.86 19.62
N LEU A 640 40.06 8.22 18.67
CA LEU A 640 40.31 6.86 18.15
C LEU A 640 41.33 6.81 17.03
#